data_AF-A0A6N9QFN0-F1
#
_entry.id   AF-A0A6N9QFN0-F1
#
_cell.length_a   1.000
_cell.length_b   1.000
_cell.length_c   1.000
_cell.angle_alpha   90.00
_cell.angle_beta   90.00
_cell.angle_gamma   90.00
#
_symmetry.space_group_name_H-M   'P 1'
#
loop_
_entity.id
_entity.type
_entity.pdbx_description
1 polymer ?
#
loop_
_entity_poly.entity_id
_entity_poly.type
_entity_poly.pdbx_seq_one_letter_code
_entity_poly.pdbx_strand_id
1 'polypeptide(L)'
;METFTVKNLTFTYPQAARPALADVSFTVSPGEMIVICGQSGSGKSTLLRNLKPILAPHGNRQGEILFDGVLIDQLDQEQQTAKIGYVLQNPDNQIVTDKVWHELAFGLESLGMDTKTIRLRVAEMASFFGIQTWFHKEVNHLSGGQKQILNLASVMAMQPEILILDEPTSQLDPIAASDFLETIEKINRELGTTVIITEHRLEEVLTMAERAMVLDQGRIVADDTPANVGAILAQNNHSMFMAMPTPLQAYSILYQDDIGKSLPCPVNVRDGRNWLSKLFAGKKPSPCSLPAEPEIQRKDEPVIEMKEVWFRYGKQEPDVVKDLSMRLYPGEFFCLVGGNGTGKTTTLALAGGLRRPYRGSVKIKGKKVSTYKNNELFQGILGILPQNPQSIFVKKTVREDLLEMFEGSKLSKSQQLQRVQEVLDLVEISHLTNMHPYDLSGGEQQRAAMAKILLLDPEILLLDEPTKGLDSGFKFKLADILKRLQQRGIAILMVSHDIEFCGRYADRCAMFFDGKIITTNTPRRFFSGNSFYTTAANRISRHLFENAVNVDDIVTLVRQNFGKASGDLLEGGETSLGCGTSAGVGSASAPLGIEKERSLGGDPCRGSSEKDGEEISRLESELVSGDVRMDEAPDQTEASSQRQKEPQSRSSEDLAERLRQQYCGAGGKAGNRSKTVRAGRQEKPGTGAIVGDPAQAAFNHEEENLEKPGALRRMGLDLGMLFLGFVTIIGGYQVLGDRKYFVISVLLVLYALIPFFAGFERKKPKAREIVILAVLIATAVVGRAAFFMIPNFKPIVAIIIISGVALGKESGFLVGAMSAFVSNFLFGQGPWTPYQMIAMAIIGYLAGLIFHRFEGRIRVFPLVVFGALTTFFLYGAIVDLWTIFSATSEPTMATVIGIYAAGVPFNLTHAAATAIFLLLLTKPMLGKLNRVRVKYGMEVYG
;
A
#
# COMPACT_ATOMS: atom_id res chain seq x y z
N MET A 1 3.73 38.59 -9.53
CA MET A 1 3.26 38.53 -8.13
C MET A 1 3.40 37.08 -7.75
N GLU A 2 4.19 36.79 -6.73
CA GLU A 2 4.57 35.42 -6.39
C GLU A 2 3.39 34.67 -5.77
N THR A 3 3.18 33.43 -6.19
CA THR A 3 2.18 32.52 -5.59
C THR A 3 2.59 32.13 -4.18
N PHE A 4 3.88 31.84 -3.94
CA PHE A 4 4.44 31.70 -2.59
C PHE A 4 5.62 32.63 -2.35
N THR A 5 5.75 33.13 -1.13
CA THR A 5 6.95 33.78 -0.61
C THR A 5 7.23 33.22 0.78
N VAL A 6 8.36 32.53 0.93
CA VAL A 6 8.84 31.95 2.19
C VAL A 6 10.04 32.75 2.66
N LYS A 7 10.03 33.19 3.92
CA LYS A 7 11.10 33.99 4.54
C LYS A 7 11.55 33.37 5.86
N ASN A 8 12.83 33.07 5.95
CA ASN A 8 13.54 32.62 7.16
C ASN A 8 12.83 31.45 7.89
N LEU A 9 12.18 30.57 7.12
CA LEU A 9 11.37 29.48 7.65
C LEU A 9 12.25 28.50 8.41
N THR A 10 12.00 28.39 9.71
CA THR A 10 12.67 27.44 10.60
C THR A 10 11.60 26.59 11.28
N PHE A 11 11.75 25.27 11.24
CA PHE A 11 10.79 24.33 11.82
C PHE A 11 11.49 23.27 12.66
N THR A 12 11.02 23.07 13.90
CA THR A 12 11.56 22.07 14.84
C THR A 12 10.43 21.18 15.37
N TYR A 13 10.58 19.86 15.22
CA TYR A 13 9.65 18.88 15.77
C TYR A 13 9.70 18.86 17.32
N PRO A 14 8.61 18.45 18.01
CA PRO A 14 8.59 18.30 19.45
C PRO A 14 9.70 17.35 19.91
N GLN A 15 10.43 17.72 20.96
CA GLN A 15 11.54 16.95 21.54
C GLN A 15 12.75 16.72 20.60
N ALA A 16 12.74 17.22 19.37
CA ALA A 16 13.90 17.16 18.48
C ALA A 16 14.99 18.13 18.94
N ALA A 17 16.23 17.65 19.07
CA ALA A 17 17.38 18.45 19.49
C ALA A 17 17.90 19.41 18.39
N ARG A 18 17.40 19.28 17.16
CA ARG A 18 17.81 20.10 16.00
C ARG A 18 16.57 20.47 15.18
N PRO A 19 16.57 21.64 14.51
CA PRO A 19 15.54 21.98 13.54
C PRO A 19 15.59 21.03 12.33
N ALA A 20 14.42 20.72 11.77
CA ALA A 20 14.27 19.97 10.53
C ALA A 20 14.29 20.87 9.28
N LEU A 21 13.97 22.15 9.46
CA LEU A 21 14.19 23.23 8.49
C LEU A 21 14.86 24.39 9.23
N ALA A 22 15.88 25.00 8.64
CA ALA A 22 16.62 26.10 9.24
C ALA A 22 16.82 27.21 8.20
N ASP A 23 16.26 28.38 8.47
CA ASP A 23 16.45 29.60 7.66
C ASP A 23 16.15 29.44 6.15
N VAL A 24 15.07 28.72 5.82
CA VAL A 24 14.66 28.47 4.45
C VAL A 24 13.95 29.71 3.88
N SER A 25 14.45 30.27 2.78
CA SER A 25 13.85 31.42 2.10
C SER A 25 13.83 31.21 0.59
N PHE A 26 12.67 31.38 -0.05
CA PHE A 26 12.51 31.30 -1.52
C PHE A 26 11.15 31.90 -1.94
N THR A 27 11.02 32.23 -3.23
CA THR A 27 9.75 32.59 -3.88
C THR A 27 9.35 31.58 -4.94
N VAL A 28 8.06 31.51 -5.25
CA VAL A 28 7.49 30.68 -6.32
C VAL A 28 6.59 31.55 -7.19
N SER A 29 6.89 31.61 -8.47
CA SER A 29 6.13 32.37 -9.47
C SER A 29 4.94 31.56 -10.00
N PRO A 30 3.84 32.22 -10.45
CA PRO A 30 2.70 31.52 -11.02
C PRO A 30 3.05 30.74 -12.29
N GLY A 31 2.63 29.48 -12.35
CA GLY A 31 2.90 28.57 -13.47
C GLY A 31 4.29 27.91 -13.46
N GLU A 32 5.15 28.24 -12.51
CA GLU A 32 6.51 27.69 -12.40
C GLU A 32 6.47 26.18 -12.06
N MET A 33 7.37 25.39 -12.69
CA MET A 33 7.56 23.97 -12.41
C MET A 33 8.87 23.74 -11.65
N ILE A 34 8.75 23.51 -10.33
CA ILE A 34 9.86 23.41 -9.39
C ILE A 34 10.07 21.96 -8.91
N VAL A 35 11.30 21.47 -9.02
CA VAL A 35 11.74 20.22 -8.38
C VAL A 35 12.52 20.50 -7.09
N ILE A 36 12.06 19.95 -5.96
CA ILE A 36 12.82 19.96 -4.70
C ILE A 36 13.49 18.61 -4.51
N CYS A 37 14.82 18.59 -4.58
CA CYS A 37 15.65 17.41 -4.40
C CYS A 37 16.51 17.52 -3.13
N GLY A 38 17.00 16.39 -2.62
CA GLY A 38 17.75 16.34 -1.36
C GLY A 38 17.81 14.94 -0.77
N GLN A 39 18.77 14.71 0.13
CA GLN A 39 18.93 13.41 0.80
C GLN A 39 17.67 13.02 1.61
N SER A 40 17.55 11.74 1.95
CA SER A 40 16.55 11.29 2.93
C SER A 40 16.81 11.97 4.28
N GLY A 41 15.76 12.47 4.94
CA GLY A 41 15.88 13.23 6.19
C GLY A 41 16.24 14.72 6.03
N SER A 42 16.51 15.24 4.83
CA SER A 42 16.89 16.66 4.61
C SER A 42 15.79 17.70 4.87
N GLY A 43 14.55 17.28 5.15
CA GLY A 43 13.42 18.17 5.45
C GLY A 43 12.39 18.35 4.32
N LYS A 44 12.54 17.69 3.17
CA LYS A 44 11.68 17.88 1.97
C LYS A 44 10.17 17.86 2.26
N SER A 45 9.65 16.75 2.77
CA SER A 45 8.22 16.61 3.12
C SER A 45 7.80 17.51 4.28
N THR A 46 8.73 17.89 5.18
CA THR A 46 8.48 18.88 6.23
C THR A 46 8.24 20.26 5.62
N LEU A 47 9.02 20.65 4.61
CA LEU A 47 8.83 21.89 3.87
C LEU A 47 7.50 21.90 3.14
N LEU A 48 7.21 20.86 2.34
CA LEU A 48 5.94 20.75 1.61
C LEU A 48 4.72 20.82 2.54
N ARG A 49 4.76 20.17 3.71
CA ARG A 49 3.68 20.23 4.70
C ARG A 49 3.55 21.59 5.37
N ASN A 50 4.64 22.34 5.54
CA ASN A 50 4.55 23.72 6.04
C ASN A 50 3.92 24.68 5.02
N LEU A 51 3.99 24.36 3.71
CA LEU A 51 3.25 25.08 2.65
C LEU A 51 1.75 24.75 2.58
N LYS A 52 1.24 23.81 3.40
CA LYS A 52 -0.19 23.56 3.56
C LYS A 52 -0.55 23.39 5.05
N PRO A 53 -0.96 24.45 5.77
CA PRO A 53 -1.09 24.46 7.24
C PRO A 53 -1.90 23.32 7.84
N ILE A 54 -2.96 22.87 7.14
CA ILE A 54 -3.81 21.73 7.55
C ILE A 54 -3.02 20.42 7.65
N LEU A 55 -1.92 20.27 6.90
CA LEU A 55 -1.00 19.13 6.92
C LEU A 55 0.30 19.41 7.70
N ALA A 56 0.48 20.63 8.22
CA ALA A 56 1.69 21.01 8.91
C ALA A 56 1.85 20.18 10.21
N PRO A 57 3.00 19.54 10.42
CA PRO A 57 3.22 18.77 11.64
C PRO A 57 3.24 19.69 12.87
N HIS A 58 2.78 19.16 14.01
CA HIS A 58 2.99 19.84 15.30
C HIS A 58 4.49 20.07 15.52
N GLY A 59 4.86 21.25 16.00
CA GLY A 59 6.24 21.67 16.23
C GLY A 59 6.32 23.18 16.45
N ASN A 60 7.54 23.71 16.59
CA ASN A 60 7.80 25.14 16.64
C ASN A 60 8.16 25.63 15.23
N ARG A 61 7.40 26.57 14.67
CA ARG A 61 7.63 27.20 13.36
C ARG A 61 7.92 28.69 13.55
N GLN A 62 9.00 29.14 12.93
CA GLN A 62 9.44 30.55 12.87
C GLN A 62 9.61 30.96 11.41
N GLY A 63 9.63 32.27 11.14
CA GLY A 63 9.61 32.82 9.79
C GLY A 63 8.19 33.03 9.25
N GLU A 64 8.10 33.56 8.03
CA GLU A 64 6.85 33.89 7.36
C GLU A 64 6.65 33.00 6.12
N ILE A 65 5.40 32.56 5.90
CA ILE A 65 4.97 31.96 4.64
C ILE A 65 3.78 32.79 4.16
N LEU A 66 3.92 33.39 2.99
CA LEU A 66 2.86 34.15 2.32
C LEU A 66 2.43 33.39 1.07
N PHE A 67 1.11 33.34 0.84
CA PHE A 67 0.49 32.82 -0.37
C PHE A 67 -0.39 33.92 -0.98
N ASP A 68 -0.22 34.22 -2.26
CA ASP A 68 -0.77 35.42 -2.92
C ASP A 68 -0.52 36.74 -2.14
N GLY A 69 0.60 36.82 -1.40
CA GLY A 69 0.94 37.96 -0.54
C GLY A 69 0.20 38.04 0.81
N VAL A 70 -0.66 37.07 1.13
CA VAL A 70 -1.35 36.95 2.43
C VAL A 70 -0.64 35.91 3.30
N LEU A 71 -0.49 36.16 4.61
CA LEU A 71 0.09 35.18 5.53
C LEU A 71 -0.73 33.88 5.52
N ILE A 72 -0.05 32.74 5.36
CA ILE A 72 -0.72 31.45 5.11
C ILE A 72 -1.67 31.02 6.24
N ASP A 73 -1.39 31.41 7.48
CA ASP A 73 -2.22 31.11 8.65
C ASP A 73 -3.47 32.00 8.75
N GLN A 74 -3.56 33.06 7.95
CA GLN A 74 -4.71 33.97 7.87
C GLN A 74 -5.67 33.61 6.73
N LEU A 75 -5.27 32.71 5.82
CA LEU A 75 -6.15 32.19 4.77
C LEU A 75 -7.25 31.33 5.37
N ASP A 76 -8.47 31.49 4.86
CA ASP A 76 -9.59 30.64 5.27
C ASP A 76 -9.38 29.18 4.86
N GLN A 77 -9.92 28.25 5.64
CA GLN A 77 -9.74 26.81 5.42
C GLN A 77 -10.32 26.33 4.08
N GLU A 78 -11.42 26.93 3.60
CA GLU A 78 -11.99 26.64 2.28
C GLU A 78 -11.02 27.06 1.18
N GLN A 79 -10.47 28.28 1.28
CA GLN A 79 -9.48 28.81 0.34
C GLN A 79 -8.21 27.95 0.29
N GLN A 80 -7.65 27.59 1.45
CA GLN A 80 -6.48 26.69 1.51
C GLN A 80 -6.78 25.30 0.91
N THR A 81 -8.00 24.79 1.10
CA THR A 81 -8.39 23.47 0.60
C THR A 81 -8.56 23.47 -0.92
N ALA A 82 -9.20 24.51 -1.47
CA ALA A 82 -9.46 24.64 -2.91
C ALA A 82 -8.23 25.05 -3.72
N LYS A 83 -7.47 26.06 -3.27
CA LYS A 83 -6.35 26.64 -4.04
C LYS A 83 -5.05 25.84 -3.97
N ILE A 84 -4.75 25.19 -2.84
CA ILE A 84 -3.47 24.49 -2.61
C ILE A 84 -3.71 22.98 -2.73
N GLY A 85 -3.48 22.41 -3.90
CA GLY A 85 -3.52 20.96 -4.12
C GLY A 85 -2.36 20.26 -3.44
N TYR A 86 -2.60 19.08 -2.84
CA TYR A 86 -1.54 18.25 -2.25
C TYR A 86 -1.75 16.78 -2.59
N VAL A 87 -0.72 16.11 -3.10
CA VAL A 87 -0.69 14.67 -3.38
C VAL A 87 0.34 13.99 -2.48
N LEU A 88 -0.13 13.07 -1.64
CA LEU A 88 0.69 12.31 -0.68
C LEU A 88 1.49 11.18 -1.36
N GLN A 89 2.66 10.87 -0.78
CA GLN A 89 3.56 9.78 -1.19
C GLN A 89 2.92 8.38 -1.22
N ASN A 90 1.94 8.14 -0.34
CA ASN A 90 1.16 6.89 -0.34
C ASN A 90 -0.29 7.16 -0.76
N PRO A 91 -0.74 6.67 -1.92
CA PRO A 91 -2.08 6.97 -2.39
C PRO A 91 -3.17 6.40 -1.48
N ASP A 92 -2.92 5.25 -0.84
CA ASP A 92 -3.86 4.62 0.09
C ASP A 92 -4.05 5.39 1.41
N ASN A 93 -3.20 6.39 1.69
CA ASN A 93 -3.39 7.30 2.84
C ASN A 93 -4.30 8.51 2.51
N GLN A 94 -4.59 8.75 1.22
CA GLN A 94 -5.35 9.91 0.75
C GLN A 94 -6.77 9.56 0.28
N ILE A 95 -6.95 8.38 -0.31
CA ILE A 95 -8.24 7.91 -0.84
C ILE A 95 -9.20 7.60 0.31
N VAL A 96 -10.41 8.19 0.28
CA VAL A 96 -11.41 8.02 1.34
C VAL A 96 -12.57 7.10 0.94
N THR A 97 -12.94 7.09 -0.34
CA THR A 97 -14.20 6.49 -0.83
C THR A 97 -14.03 5.10 -1.45
N ASP A 98 -15.15 4.41 -1.67
CA ASP A 98 -15.18 3.05 -2.22
C ASP A 98 -15.07 2.99 -3.75
N LYS A 99 -15.42 4.08 -4.46
CA LYS A 99 -15.52 4.12 -5.93
C LYS A 99 -14.80 5.33 -6.52
N VAL A 100 -14.20 5.10 -7.67
CA VAL A 100 -13.43 6.09 -8.44
C VAL A 100 -14.17 7.42 -8.61
N TRP A 101 -15.43 7.38 -9.08
CA TRP A 101 -16.20 8.62 -9.28
C TRP A 101 -16.67 9.29 -7.98
N HIS A 102 -16.81 8.54 -6.87
CA HIS A 102 -17.06 9.15 -5.56
C HIS A 102 -15.81 9.93 -5.11
N GLU A 103 -14.61 9.39 -5.33
CA GLU A 103 -13.34 10.03 -4.94
C GLU A 103 -13.12 11.37 -5.66
N LEU A 104 -13.43 11.41 -6.96
CA LEU A 104 -13.37 12.65 -7.77
C LEU A 104 -14.40 13.70 -7.31
N ALA A 105 -15.55 13.27 -6.80
CA ALA A 105 -16.60 14.15 -6.30
C ALA A 105 -16.32 14.65 -4.88
N PHE A 106 -15.63 13.86 -4.05
CA PHE A 106 -15.49 14.06 -2.61
C PHE A 106 -14.96 15.45 -2.21
N GLY A 107 -13.93 15.96 -2.90
CA GLY A 107 -13.42 17.31 -2.65
C GLY A 107 -14.44 18.40 -2.98
N LEU A 108 -15.18 18.24 -4.08
CA LEU A 108 -16.19 19.21 -4.54
C LEU A 108 -17.47 19.20 -3.68
N GLU A 109 -17.88 18.02 -3.20
CA GLU A 109 -18.94 17.86 -2.22
C GLU A 109 -18.57 18.50 -0.88
N SER A 110 -17.29 18.38 -0.47
CA SER A 110 -16.76 19.00 0.75
C SER A 110 -16.71 20.54 0.67
N LEU A 111 -16.49 21.09 -0.53
CA LEU A 111 -16.59 22.52 -0.84
C LEU A 111 -18.05 22.99 -1.07
N GLY A 112 -19.05 22.15 -0.83
CA GLY A 112 -20.47 22.52 -0.93
C GLY A 112 -20.97 22.84 -2.35
N MET A 113 -20.25 22.42 -3.40
CA MET A 113 -20.61 22.72 -4.79
C MET A 113 -21.95 22.08 -5.20
N ASP A 114 -22.64 22.69 -6.17
CA ASP A 114 -23.90 22.14 -6.67
C ASP A 114 -23.68 20.89 -7.56
N THR A 115 -24.68 20.02 -7.62
CA THR A 115 -24.59 18.72 -8.31
C THR A 115 -24.32 18.84 -9.82
N LYS A 116 -24.67 19.94 -10.50
CA LYS A 116 -24.35 20.12 -11.92
C LYS A 116 -22.86 20.45 -12.09
N THR A 117 -22.33 21.36 -11.28
CA THR A 117 -20.91 21.72 -11.28
C THR A 117 -20.03 20.52 -10.92
N ILE A 118 -20.41 19.74 -9.90
CA ILE A 118 -19.72 18.49 -9.53
C ILE A 118 -19.68 17.53 -10.73
N ARG A 119 -20.83 17.25 -11.36
CA ARG A 119 -20.90 16.33 -12.50
C ARG A 119 -20.07 16.79 -13.70
N LEU A 120 -20.04 18.10 -13.97
CA LEU A 120 -19.23 18.66 -15.04
C LEU A 120 -17.73 18.46 -14.78
N ARG A 121 -17.23 18.94 -13.63
CA ARG A 121 -15.80 18.82 -13.24
C ARG A 121 -15.35 17.38 -13.15
N VAL A 122 -16.15 16.50 -12.55
CA VAL A 122 -15.85 15.05 -12.46
C VAL A 122 -15.77 14.40 -13.85
N ALA A 123 -16.67 14.75 -14.78
CA ALA A 123 -16.63 14.22 -16.14
C ALA A 123 -15.45 14.76 -16.95
N GLU A 124 -15.13 16.05 -16.79
CA GLU A 124 -13.99 16.71 -17.43
C GLU A 124 -12.66 16.11 -16.97
N MET A 125 -12.43 16.02 -15.65
CA MET A 125 -11.24 15.36 -15.10
C MET A 125 -11.18 13.89 -15.51
N ALA A 126 -12.31 13.17 -15.44
CA ALA A 126 -12.34 11.77 -15.86
C ALA A 126 -11.95 11.58 -17.34
N SER A 127 -12.19 12.60 -18.17
CA SER A 127 -11.75 12.65 -19.55
C SER A 127 -10.27 13.00 -19.69
N PHE A 128 -9.81 14.06 -19.01
CA PHE A 128 -8.44 14.55 -19.06
C PHE A 128 -7.41 13.48 -18.66
N PHE A 129 -7.71 12.71 -17.59
CA PHE A 129 -6.84 11.65 -17.05
C PHE A 129 -7.06 10.27 -17.69
N GLY A 130 -7.94 10.13 -18.69
CA GLY A 130 -8.15 8.85 -19.40
C GLY A 130 -8.75 7.71 -18.55
N ILE A 131 -9.47 8.05 -17.47
CA ILE A 131 -9.91 7.07 -16.46
C ILE A 131 -11.30 6.48 -16.74
N GLN A 132 -11.91 6.79 -17.89
CA GLN A 132 -13.28 6.39 -18.24
C GLN A 132 -13.48 4.86 -18.18
N THR A 133 -12.45 4.08 -18.53
CA THR A 133 -12.46 2.61 -18.53
C THR A 133 -12.53 1.98 -17.11
N TRP A 134 -12.28 2.77 -16.06
CA TRP A 134 -12.33 2.34 -14.68
C TRP A 134 -13.13 3.27 -13.75
N PHE A 135 -13.77 4.30 -14.29
CA PHE A 135 -14.58 5.32 -13.59
C PHE A 135 -15.66 4.78 -12.62
N HIS A 136 -16.22 3.60 -12.90
CA HIS A 136 -17.22 2.93 -12.04
C HIS A 136 -16.67 1.76 -11.22
N LYS A 137 -15.36 1.48 -11.27
CA LYS A 137 -14.74 0.42 -10.46
C LYS A 137 -14.62 0.85 -9.00
N GLU A 138 -14.56 -0.15 -8.13
CA GLU A 138 -14.15 0.05 -6.74
C GLU A 138 -12.66 0.35 -6.67
N VAL A 139 -12.25 1.24 -5.77
CA VAL A 139 -10.86 1.70 -5.66
C VAL A 139 -9.91 0.56 -5.25
N ASN A 140 -10.40 -0.42 -4.49
CA ASN A 140 -9.64 -1.61 -4.10
C ASN A 140 -9.25 -2.53 -5.28
N HIS A 141 -9.89 -2.38 -6.45
CA HIS A 141 -9.56 -3.12 -7.67
C HIS A 141 -8.57 -2.38 -8.59
N LEU A 142 -8.09 -1.19 -8.19
CA LEU A 142 -7.10 -0.43 -8.94
C LEU A 142 -5.68 -0.86 -8.60
N SER A 143 -4.80 -0.84 -9.61
CA SER A 143 -3.36 -0.91 -9.41
C SER A 143 -2.82 0.35 -8.71
N GLY A 144 -1.61 0.28 -8.12
CA GLY A 144 -0.99 1.43 -7.45
C GLY A 144 -0.88 2.68 -8.34
N GLY A 145 -0.49 2.52 -9.61
CA GLY A 145 -0.45 3.63 -10.57
C GLY A 145 -1.83 4.23 -10.87
N GLN A 146 -2.87 3.40 -10.99
CA GLN A 146 -4.24 3.89 -11.14
C GLN A 146 -4.74 4.63 -9.88
N LYS A 147 -4.35 4.20 -8.68
CA LYS A 147 -4.62 4.93 -7.44
C LYS A 147 -3.89 6.28 -7.38
N GLN A 148 -2.65 6.34 -7.86
CA GLN A 148 -1.89 7.59 -7.94
C GLN A 148 -2.53 8.59 -8.91
N ILE A 149 -2.92 8.14 -10.10
CA ILE A 149 -3.70 8.93 -11.06
C ILE A 149 -5.05 9.36 -10.48
N LEU A 150 -5.74 8.49 -9.72
CA LEU A 150 -7.00 8.84 -9.06
C LEU A 150 -6.84 9.98 -8.06
N ASN A 151 -5.80 9.95 -7.22
CA ASN A 151 -5.52 11.02 -6.26
C ASN A 151 -5.14 12.33 -6.94
N LEU A 152 -4.32 12.28 -7.99
CA LEU A 152 -4.02 13.47 -8.78
C LEU A 152 -5.30 14.04 -9.40
N ALA A 153 -6.17 13.19 -9.96
CA ALA A 153 -7.44 13.60 -10.55
C ALA A 153 -8.46 14.14 -9.54
N SER A 154 -8.54 13.59 -8.31
CA SER A 154 -9.45 14.09 -7.26
C SER A 154 -8.98 15.44 -6.70
N VAL A 155 -7.67 15.66 -6.60
CA VAL A 155 -7.08 16.97 -6.29
C VAL A 155 -7.37 17.97 -7.41
N MET A 156 -7.09 17.61 -8.67
CA MET A 156 -7.28 18.51 -9.82
C MET A 156 -8.75 18.82 -10.12
N ALA A 157 -9.70 17.99 -9.70
CA ALA A 157 -11.13 18.30 -9.79
C ALA A 157 -11.51 19.61 -9.06
N MET A 158 -10.80 19.95 -7.97
CA MET A 158 -10.98 21.21 -7.24
C MET A 158 -10.46 22.43 -8.02
N GLN A 159 -9.61 22.21 -9.04
CA GLN A 159 -8.91 23.23 -9.83
C GLN A 159 -8.00 24.12 -8.97
N PRO A 160 -6.96 23.54 -8.33
CA PRO A 160 -6.00 24.30 -7.53
C PRO A 160 -5.10 25.19 -8.39
N GLU A 161 -4.65 26.29 -7.81
CA GLU A 161 -3.71 27.24 -8.43
C GLU A 161 -2.25 26.76 -8.30
N ILE A 162 -1.97 26.01 -7.24
CA ILE A 162 -0.70 25.30 -7.03
C ILE A 162 -0.93 23.84 -6.65
N LEU A 163 -0.14 22.95 -7.24
CA LEU A 163 -0.13 21.52 -6.98
C LEU A 163 1.20 21.12 -6.32
N ILE A 164 1.12 20.64 -5.07
CA ILE A 164 2.25 20.12 -4.32
C ILE A 164 2.24 18.59 -4.37
N LEU A 165 3.34 17.95 -4.77
CA LEU A 165 3.47 16.48 -4.82
C LEU A 165 4.67 16.00 -4.00
N ASP A 166 4.40 15.10 -3.05
CA ASP A 166 5.40 14.55 -2.13
C ASP A 166 5.84 13.15 -2.59
N GLU A 167 6.92 13.05 -3.37
CA GLU A 167 7.48 11.80 -3.94
C GLU A 167 6.46 10.86 -4.61
N PRO A 168 5.65 11.36 -5.57
CA PRO A 168 4.48 10.66 -6.09
C PRO A 168 4.82 9.43 -6.97
N THR A 169 6.02 9.33 -7.54
CA THR A 169 6.44 8.17 -8.36
C THR A 169 7.17 7.08 -7.57
N SER A 170 7.44 7.31 -6.28
CA SER A 170 8.22 6.43 -5.40
C SER A 170 7.74 4.97 -5.33
N GLN A 171 6.49 4.70 -5.69
CA GLN A 171 5.88 3.37 -5.70
C GLN A 171 5.59 2.82 -7.11
N LEU A 172 5.96 3.54 -8.17
CA LEU A 172 5.68 3.20 -9.56
C LEU A 172 6.89 2.52 -10.23
N ASP A 173 6.61 1.61 -11.17
CA ASP A 173 7.63 1.15 -12.12
C ASP A 173 7.97 2.27 -13.13
N PRO A 174 9.13 2.21 -13.81
CA PRO A 174 9.57 3.30 -14.67
C PRO A 174 8.59 3.71 -15.78
N ILE A 175 7.77 2.80 -16.29
CA ILE A 175 6.80 3.13 -17.35
C ILE A 175 5.65 3.93 -16.74
N ALA A 176 5.03 3.42 -15.68
CA ALA A 176 3.96 4.11 -14.97
C ALA A 176 4.43 5.44 -14.31
N ALA A 177 5.72 5.56 -13.95
CA ALA A 177 6.33 6.79 -13.49
C ALA A 177 6.41 7.84 -14.62
N SER A 178 6.93 7.46 -15.80
CA SER A 178 6.97 8.33 -16.98
C SER A 178 5.57 8.81 -17.38
N ASP A 179 4.59 7.89 -17.50
CA ASP A 179 3.20 8.23 -17.83
C ASP A 179 2.59 9.23 -16.81
N PHE A 180 2.92 9.08 -15.53
CA PHE A 180 2.46 9.97 -14.46
C PHE A 180 3.14 11.34 -14.53
N LEU A 181 4.45 11.39 -14.75
CA LEU A 181 5.22 12.65 -14.90
C LEU A 181 4.79 13.42 -16.16
N GLU A 182 4.58 12.75 -17.30
CA GLU A 182 4.01 13.36 -18.51
C GLU A 182 2.63 13.98 -18.23
N THR A 183 1.83 13.37 -17.35
CA THR A 183 0.54 13.92 -16.91
C THR A 183 0.71 15.19 -16.06
N ILE A 184 1.75 15.29 -15.22
CA ILE A 184 2.07 16.51 -14.47
C ILE A 184 2.54 17.62 -15.42
N GLU A 185 3.46 17.32 -16.34
CA GLU A 185 3.93 18.28 -17.34
C GLU A 185 2.76 18.82 -18.17
N LYS A 186 1.82 17.95 -18.53
CA LYS A 186 0.58 18.32 -19.20
C LYS A 186 -0.29 19.26 -18.35
N ILE A 187 -0.45 18.99 -17.06
CA ILE A 187 -1.20 19.87 -16.13
C ILE A 187 -0.57 21.26 -16.07
N ASN A 188 0.75 21.34 -15.85
CA ASN A 188 1.48 22.60 -15.79
C ASN A 188 1.35 23.39 -17.11
N ARG A 189 1.63 22.74 -18.24
CA ARG A 189 1.67 23.38 -19.57
C ARG A 189 0.29 23.73 -20.14
N GLU A 190 -0.74 22.90 -19.93
CA GLU A 190 -2.07 23.11 -20.54
C GLU A 190 -3.05 23.84 -19.61
N LEU A 191 -2.91 23.72 -18.29
CA LEU A 191 -3.79 24.36 -17.31
C LEU A 191 -3.14 25.57 -16.61
N GLY A 192 -1.84 25.79 -16.80
CA GLY A 192 -1.10 26.88 -16.16
C GLY A 192 -0.91 26.70 -14.65
N THR A 193 -1.16 25.50 -14.11
CA THR A 193 -1.04 25.21 -12.68
C THR A 193 0.42 25.27 -12.25
N THR A 194 0.71 26.02 -11.20
CA THR A 194 2.04 26.06 -10.55
C THR A 194 2.31 24.69 -9.92
N VAL A 195 3.52 24.14 -10.02
CA VAL A 195 3.82 22.80 -9.50
C VAL A 195 5.09 22.79 -8.67
N ILE A 196 5.01 22.20 -7.48
CA ILE A 196 6.16 21.87 -6.64
C ILE A 196 6.17 20.35 -6.42
N ILE A 197 7.21 19.67 -6.89
CA ILE A 197 7.36 18.22 -6.75
C ILE A 197 8.66 17.87 -6.03
N THR A 198 8.60 16.99 -5.02
CA THR A 198 9.77 16.29 -4.49
C THR A 198 9.89 14.93 -5.16
N GLU A 199 11.12 14.54 -5.48
CA GLU A 199 11.38 13.22 -6.07
C GLU A 199 12.77 12.68 -5.73
N HIS A 200 12.90 11.35 -5.82
CA HIS A 200 14.16 10.64 -5.69
C HIS A 200 14.75 10.22 -7.06
N ARG A 201 13.92 10.06 -8.09
CA ARG A 201 14.36 9.71 -9.46
C ARG A 201 14.49 10.95 -10.32
N LEU A 202 15.64 11.63 -10.21
CA LEU A 202 15.83 12.95 -10.82
C LEU A 202 16.01 12.92 -12.37
N GLU A 203 16.38 11.77 -12.95
CA GLU A 203 16.65 11.58 -14.39
C GLU A 203 15.48 11.98 -15.31
N GLU A 204 14.22 11.81 -14.85
CA GLU A 204 13.01 12.14 -15.62
C GLU A 204 12.41 13.49 -15.18
N VAL A 205 12.23 13.71 -13.87
CA VAL A 205 11.53 14.90 -13.35
C VAL A 205 12.30 16.21 -13.54
N LEU A 206 13.64 16.20 -13.55
CA LEU A 206 14.42 17.42 -13.84
C LEU A 206 14.33 17.88 -15.30
N THR A 207 13.82 17.03 -16.20
CA THR A 207 13.72 17.36 -17.63
C THR A 207 12.55 18.27 -17.96
N MET A 208 11.55 18.34 -17.07
CA MET A 208 10.38 19.23 -17.11
C MET A 208 10.49 20.40 -16.12
N ALA A 209 11.56 20.46 -15.32
CA ALA A 209 11.75 21.49 -14.31
C ALA A 209 12.34 22.76 -14.92
N GLU A 210 11.71 23.90 -14.69
CA GLU A 210 12.30 25.21 -15.00
C GLU A 210 13.37 25.55 -13.96
N ARG A 211 13.15 25.11 -12.71
CA ARG A 211 14.00 25.39 -11.55
C ARG A 211 14.10 24.18 -10.64
N ALA A 212 15.27 24.00 -10.05
CA ALA A 212 15.54 22.95 -9.08
C ALA A 212 16.10 23.56 -7.78
N MET A 213 15.55 23.12 -6.65
CA MET A 213 16.06 23.44 -5.32
C MET A 213 16.70 22.21 -4.70
N VAL A 214 17.89 22.38 -4.11
CA VAL A 214 18.59 21.34 -3.34
C VAL A 214 18.45 21.67 -1.86
N LEU A 215 17.68 20.85 -1.14
CA LEU A 215 17.56 20.92 0.31
C LEU A 215 18.53 19.91 0.95
N ASP A 216 19.46 20.38 1.78
CA ASP A 216 20.29 19.53 2.62
C ASP A 216 20.34 20.05 4.06
N GLN A 217 20.28 19.13 5.03
CA GLN A 217 20.25 19.43 6.48
C GLN A 217 19.27 20.56 6.88
N GLY A 218 18.11 20.62 6.22
CA GLY A 218 17.08 21.63 6.45
C GLY A 218 17.35 23.01 5.83
N ARG A 219 18.39 23.17 5.01
CA ARG A 219 18.78 24.42 4.33
C ARG A 219 18.76 24.27 2.81
N ILE A 220 18.47 25.35 2.09
CA ILE A 220 18.65 25.38 0.62
C ILE A 220 20.14 25.60 0.33
N VAL A 221 20.76 24.69 -0.44
CA VAL A 221 22.18 24.72 -0.82
C VAL A 221 22.38 25.20 -2.26
N ALA A 222 21.40 24.97 -3.13
CA ALA A 222 21.36 25.49 -4.49
C ALA A 222 19.91 25.72 -4.91
N ASP A 223 19.67 26.77 -5.69
CA ASP A 223 18.36 27.19 -6.19
C ASP A 223 18.55 27.92 -7.52
N ASP A 224 18.42 27.20 -8.64
CA ASP A 224 18.66 27.68 -10.00
C ASP A 224 18.02 26.69 -11.01
N THR A 225 18.16 26.94 -12.30
CA THR A 225 17.91 25.97 -13.38
C THR A 225 18.64 24.62 -13.13
N PRO A 226 18.07 23.48 -13.59
CA PRO A 226 18.68 22.15 -13.36
C PRO A 226 20.14 22.01 -13.81
N ALA A 227 20.53 22.71 -14.89
CA ALA A 227 21.90 22.71 -15.39
C ALA A 227 22.88 23.41 -14.45
N ASN A 228 22.51 24.59 -13.93
CA ASN A 228 23.34 25.37 -13.00
C ASN A 228 23.42 24.69 -11.64
N VAL A 229 22.30 24.15 -11.12
CA VAL A 229 22.29 23.33 -9.90
C VAL A 229 23.27 22.17 -9.99
N GLY A 230 23.24 21.41 -11.09
CA GLY A 230 24.17 20.31 -11.30
C GLY A 230 25.64 20.76 -11.36
N ALA A 231 25.92 21.96 -11.90
CA ALA A 231 27.27 22.55 -11.89
C ALA A 231 27.72 22.99 -10.49
N ILE A 232 26.85 23.64 -9.72
CA ILE A 232 27.10 24.05 -8.31
C ILE A 232 27.40 22.82 -7.45
N LEU A 233 26.60 21.76 -7.58
CA LEU A 233 26.81 20.51 -6.84
C LEU A 233 28.12 19.82 -7.23
N ALA A 234 28.51 19.83 -8.51
CA ALA A 234 29.78 19.29 -8.97
C ALA A 234 30.99 20.07 -8.41
N GLN A 235 30.92 21.40 -8.42
CA GLN A 235 32.00 22.27 -7.90
C GLN A 235 32.19 22.12 -6.39
N ASN A 236 31.10 22.01 -5.64
CA ASN A 236 31.12 21.83 -4.19
C ASN A 236 31.40 20.37 -3.76
N ASN A 237 31.68 19.46 -4.70
CA ASN A 237 31.80 18.01 -4.49
C ASN A 237 30.64 17.44 -3.64
N HIS A 238 29.44 17.95 -3.86
CA HIS A 238 28.30 17.69 -2.99
C HIS A 238 27.70 16.31 -3.31
N SER A 239 27.43 15.51 -2.28
CA SER A 239 26.85 14.17 -2.37
C SER A 239 25.67 14.01 -3.36
N MET A 240 24.78 15.01 -3.42
CA MET A 240 23.64 15.04 -4.35
C MET A 240 24.03 15.11 -5.84
N PHE A 241 25.26 15.44 -6.20
CA PHE A 241 25.73 15.40 -7.59
C PHE A 241 25.54 14.01 -8.21
N MET A 242 25.79 12.94 -7.44
CA MET A 242 25.57 11.55 -7.89
C MET A 242 24.08 11.18 -8.08
N ALA A 243 23.15 12.04 -7.66
CA ALA A 243 21.72 11.90 -7.93
C ALA A 243 21.26 12.65 -9.18
N MET A 244 22.09 13.56 -9.73
CA MET A 244 21.76 14.34 -10.93
C MET A 244 21.61 13.44 -12.16
N PRO A 245 20.98 13.91 -13.25
CA PRO A 245 20.81 13.09 -14.46
C PRO A 245 22.16 12.64 -15.01
N THR A 246 22.21 11.40 -15.47
CA THR A 246 23.33 10.75 -16.16
C THR A 246 24.05 11.64 -17.20
N PRO A 247 23.36 12.37 -18.11
CA PRO A 247 24.05 13.21 -19.09
C PRO A 247 24.76 14.40 -18.44
N LEU A 248 24.16 14.97 -17.38
CA LEU A 248 24.74 16.06 -16.61
C LEU A 248 25.97 15.58 -15.85
N GLN A 249 25.90 14.41 -15.21
CA GLN A 249 27.06 13.82 -14.51
C GLN A 249 28.24 13.63 -15.47
N ALA A 250 28.00 13.00 -16.62
CA ALA A 250 29.04 12.77 -17.63
C ALA A 250 29.63 14.09 -18.17
N TYR A 251 28.78 15.10 -18.44
CA TYR A 251 29.22 16.43 -18.84
C TYR A 251 30.09 17.10 -17.77
N SER A 252 29.63 17.17 -16.52
CA SER A 252 30.34 17.90 -15.45
C SER A 252 31.68 17.25 -15.10
N ILE A 253 31.80 15.92 -15.17
CA ILE A 253 33.08 15.21 -15.00
C ILE A 253 34.03 15.57 -16.17
N LEU A 254 33.57 15.48 -17.42
CA LEU A 254 34.39 15.78 -18.59
C LEU A 254 34.72 17.28 -18.74
N TYR A 255 33.88 18.15 -18.17
CA TYR A 255 34.13 19.59 -18.08
C TYR A 255 35.34 19.89 -17.18
N GLN A 256 35.56 19.13 -16.11
CA GLN A 256 36.79 19.24 -15.31
C GLN A 256 38.02 18.82 -16.14
N ASP A 257 37.86 17.86 -17.05
CA ASP A 257 38.87 17.45 -18.02
C ASP A 257 39.00 18.38 -19.25
N ASP A 258 38.51 19.62 -19.23
CA ASP A 258 38.49 20.54 -20.39
C ASP A 258 37.77 20.03 -21.66
N ILE A 259 37.04 18.91 -21.57
CA ILE A 259 36.36 18.29 -22.71
C ILE A 259 34.93 18.82 -22.79
N GLY A 260 34.55 19.36 -23.96
CA GLY A 260 33.17 19.78 -24.22
C GLY A 260 32.73 21.12 -23.61
N LYS A 261 33.65 21.91 -23.01
CA LYS A 261 33.36 23.23 -22.40
C LYS A 261 32.63 24.24 -23.30
N SER A 262 32.74 24.09 -24.62
CA SER A 262 32.08 24.95 -25.63
C SER A 262 30.64 24.52 -25.98
N LEU A 263 30.12 23.48 -25.34
CA LEU A 263 28.78 22.95 -25.57
C LEU A 263 27.89 23.19 -24.33
N PRO A 264 26.57 23.39 -24.50
CA PRO A 264 25.66 23.54 -23.37
C PRO A 264 25.58 22.25 -22.54
N CYS A 265 25.39 22.41 -21.23
CA CYS A 265 25.20 21.32 -20.28
C CYS A 265 23.92 20.51 -20.62
N PRO A 266 24.01 19.21 -20.90
CA PRO A 266 22.85 18.38 -21.21
C PRO A 266 22.14 17.88 -19.96
N VAL A 267 20.85 18.20 -19.81
CA VAL A 267 20.04 17.80 -18.63
C VAL A 267 19.24 16.50 -18.84
N ASN A 268 19.02 16.08 -20.08
CA ASN A 268 18.20 14.91 -20.42
C ASN A 268 18.87 13.99 -21.46
N VAL A 269 18.33 12.79 -21.67
CA VAL A 269 18.85 11.77 -22.58
C VAL A 269 19.00 12.26 -24.04
N ARG A 270 18.08 13.10 -24.53
CA ARG A 270 18.12 13.66 -25.89
C ARG A 270 19.28 14.64 -26.03
N ASP A 271 19.45 15.52 -25.06
CA ASP A 271 20.52 16.52 -25.06
C ASP A 271 21.89 15.87 -24.85
N GLY A 272 21.99 14.87 -23.98
CA GLY A 272 23.22 14.08 -23.80
C GLY A 272 23.64 13.38 -25.10
N ARG A 273 22.68 12.82 -25.84
CA ARG A 273 22.93 12.22 -27.15
C ARG A 273 23.43 13.26 -28.17
N ASN A 274 22.77 14.41 -28.23
CA ASN A 274 23.15 15.52 -29.13
C ASN A 274 24.53 16.09 -28.77
N TRP A 275 24.83 16.21 -27.48
CA TRP A 275 26.10 16.67 -26.93
C TRP A 275 27.25 15.72 -27.34
N LEU A 276 27.12 14.41 -27.11
CA LEU A 276 28.12 13.44 -27.59
C LEU A 276 28.29 13.48 -29.11
N SER A 277 27.18 13.53 -29.88
CA SER A 277 27.25 13.67 -31.35
C SER A 277 28.03 14.91 -31.81
N LYS A 278 27.84 16.05 -31.13
CA LYS A 278 28.60 17.29 -31.38
C LYS A 278 30.06 17.17 -30.96
N LEU A 279 30.32 16.56 -29.80
CA LEU A 279 31.67 16.38 -29.25
C LEU A 279 32.59 15.59 -30.20
N PHE A 280 32.05 14.57 -30.87
CA PHE A 280 32.75 13.78 -31.88
C PHE A 280 32.62 14.31 -33.32
N ALA A 281 31.92 15.44 -33.53
CA ALA A 281 31.64 16.03 -34.84
C ALA A 281 31.09 15.01 -35.87
N GLY A 282 30.26 14.06 -35.42
CA GLY A 282 29.70 12.97 -36.25
C GLY A 282 30.70 11.90 -36.70
N LYS A 283 31.96 11.94 -36.28
CA LYS A 283 32.94 10.87 -36.54
C LYS A 283 32.68 9.68 -35.62
N LYS A 284 32.95 8.46 -36.09
CA LYS A 284 33.00 7.29 -35.19
C LYS A 284 34.22 7.40 -34.28
N PRO A 285 34.07 7.19 -32.96
CA PRO A 285 35.20 7.14 -32.04
C PRO A 285 36.12 5.94 -32.33
N SER A 286 37.30 5.94 -31.73
CA SER A 286 38.18 4.78 -31.60
C SER A 286 38.98 4.93 -30.30
N PRO A 287 38.74 4.09 -29.26
CA PRO A 287 37.84 2.94 -29.23
C PRO A 287 36.33 3.30 -29.19
N CYS A 288 35.48 2.39 -29.71
CA CYS A 288 34.01 2.45 -29.60
C CYS A 288 33.46 1.62 -28.43
N SER A 289 34.28 0.77 -27.81
CA SER A 289 33.81 -0.23 -26.85
C SER A 289 34.86 -0.51 -25.79
N LEU A 290 34.38 -0.76 -24.58
CA LEU A 290 35.19 -1.24 -23.47
C LEU A 290 35.43 -2.75 -23.61
N PRO A 291 36.45 -3.32 -22.94
CA PRO A 291 36.64 -4.76 -22.90
C PRO A 291 35.36 -5.50 -22.46
N ALA A 292 35.14 -6.70 -23.02
CA ALA A 292 34.05 -7.55 -22.58
C ALA A 292 34.22 -7.92 -21.10
N GLU A 293 33.14 -7.91 -20.34
CA GLU A 293 33.13 -8.44 -18.97
C GLU A 293 33.53 -9.92 -19.01
N PRO A 294 34.37 -10.39 -18.07
CA PRO A 294 34.78 -11.79 -18.04
C PRO A 294 33.55 -12.68 -17.82
N GLU A 295 33.29 -13.61 -18.74
CA GLU A 295 32.29 -14.66 -18.50
C GLU A 295 32.74 -15.51 -17.30
N ILE A 296 32.02 -15.40 -16.20
CA ILE A 296 32.36 -16.07 -14.95
C ILE A 296 32.21 -17.59 -15.14
N GLN A 297 33.33 -18.29 -15.31
CA GLN A 297 33.35 -19.75 -15.44
C GLN A 297 33.01 -20.41 -14.09
N ARG A 298 31.72 -20.66 -13.86
CA ARG A 298 31.22 -21.21 -12.59
C ARG A 298 31.45 -22.72 -12.53
N LYS A 299 32.53 -23.12 -11.86
CA LYS A 299 32.90 -24.53 -11.59
C LYS A 299 32.17 -25.12 -10.38
N ASP A 300 31.71 -24.27 -9.47
CA ASP A 300 31.08 -24.67 -8.21
C ASP A 300 29.62 -25.10 -8.36
N GLU A 301 29.12 -25.88 -7.41
CA GLU A 301 27.70 -26.24 -7.35
C GLU A 301 26.81 -25.01 -7.02
N PRO A 302 25.60 -24.93 -7.60
CA PRO A 302 24.69 -23.82 -7.32
C PRO A 302 24.11 -23.89 -5.90
N VAL A 303 24.17 -22.77 -5.17
CA VAL A 303 23.59 -22.62 -3.83
C VAL A 303 22.06 -22.56 -3.87
N ILE A 304 21.46 -22.07 -4.95
CA ILE A 304 20.03 -22.23 -5.24
C ILE A 304 19.89 -22.81 -6.65
N GLU A 305 19.12 -23.89 -6.79
CA GLU A 305 18.77 -24.50 -8.09
C GLU A 305 17.24 -24.65 -8.19
N MET A 306 16.65 -23.94 -9.15
CA MET A 306 15.25 -24.06 -9.55
C MET A 306 15.19 -24.78 -10.91
N LYS A 307 14.34 -25.82 -11.03
CA LYS A 307 14.09 -26.54 -12.29
C LYS A 307 12.61 -26.64 -12.58
N GLU A 308 12.21 -26.23 -13.79
CA GLU A 308 10.85 -26.33 -14.33
C GLU A 308 9.78 -25.91 -13.30
N VAL A 309 10.01 -24.80 -12.61
CA VAL A 309 9.18 -24.38 -11.47
C VAL A 309 7.91 -23.72 -11.97
N TRP A 310 6.76 -24.19 -11.48
CA TRP A 310 5.45 -23.58 -11.74
C TRP A 310 4.72 -23.24 -10.43
N PHE A 311 4.05 -22.08 -10.41
CA PHE A 311 3.30 -21.61 -9.25
C PHE A 311 2.11 -20.71 -9.63
N ARG A 312 1.00 -20.90 -8.89
CA ARG A 312 -0.21 -20.07 -8.87
C ARG A 312 -0.69 -19.92 -7.43
N TYR A 313 -1.36 -18.81 -7.10
CA TYR A 313 -1.87 -18.57 -5.74
C TYR A 313 -3.16 -19.37 -5.47
N GLY A 314 -4.19 -19.21 -6.32
CA GLY A 314 -5.42 -20.02 -6.31
C GLY A 314 -5.43 -21.13 -7.37
N LYS A 315 -6.22 -22.20 -7.17
CA LYS A 315 -6.32 -23.32 -8.14
C LYS A 315 -6.82 -22.89 -9.52
N GLN A 316 -7.76 -21.94 -9.56
CA GLN A 316 -8.39 -21.38 -10.76
C GLN A 316 -7.74 -20.07 -11.24
N GLU A 317 -6.72 -19.59 -10.53
CA GLU A 317 -5.99 -18.38 -10.91
C GLU A 317 -4.90 -18.70 -11.96
N PRO A 318 -4.48 -17.71 -12.76
CA PRO A 318 -3.40 -17.89 -13.73
C PRO A 318 -2.07 -18.25 -13.04
N ASP A 319 -1.22 -18.98 -13.78
CA ASP A 319 0.15 -19.25 -13.35
C ASP A 319 0.97 -17.96 -13.35
N VAL A 320 1.55 -17.64 -12.20
CA VAL A 320 2.40 -16.46 -11.98
C VAL A 320 3.87 -16.78 -12.26
N VAL A 321 4.27 -18.03 -12.04
CA VAL A 321 5.60 -18.55 -12.43
C VAL A 321 5.37 -19.76 -13.32
N LYS A 322 6.02 -19.77 -14.49
CA LYS A 322 5.78 -20.70 -15.60
C LYS A 322 7.10 -21.26 -16.10
N ASP A 323 7.35 -22.54 -15.87
CA ASP A 323 8.54 -23.25 -16.35
C ASP A 323 9.89 -22.59 -15.98
N LEU A 324 9.96 -21.99 -14.80
CA LEU A 324 11.14 -21.25 -14.39
C LEU A 324 12.29 -22.20 -14.01
N SER A 325 13.40 -22.06 -14.73
CA SER A 325 14.68 -22.68 -14.38
C SER A 325 15.75 -21.62 -14.17
N MET A 326 16.41 -21.64 -13.01
CA MET A 326 17.48 -20.69 -12.67
C MET A 326 18.47 -21.29 -11.65
N ARG A 327 19.69 -20.77 -11.65
CA ARG A 327 20.77 -21.17 -10.74
C ARG A 327 21.46 -19.95 -10.15
N LEU A 328 21.63 -19.91 -8.84
CA LEU A 328 22.47 -18.95 -8.12
C LEU A 328 23.71 -19.67 -7.60
N TYR A 329 24.87 -19.04 -7.65
CA TYR A 329 26.15 -19.64 -7.27
C TYR A 329 26.81 -18.91 -6.09
N PRO A 330 27.79 -19.51 -5.38
CA PRO A 330 28.56 -18.83 -4.34
C PRO A 330 29.22 -17.55 -4.88
N GLY A 331 29.27 -16.49 -4.06
CA GLY A 331 29.88 -15.20 -4.42
C GLY A 331 29.29 -14.52 -5.67
N GLU A 332 28.08 -14.90 -6.11
CA GLU A 332 27.40 -14.28 -7.25
C GLU A 332 26.47 -13.15 -6.80
N PHE A 333 26.58 -11.99 -7.44
CA PHE A 333 25.54 -10.96 -7.40
C PHE A 333 24.65 -11.05 -8.65
N PHE A 334 23.50 -11.71 -8.52
CA PHE A 334 22.52 -11.90 -9.60
C PHE A 334 21.32 -10.97 -9.43
N CYS A 335 21.06 -10.12 -10.43
CA CYS A 335 19.88 -9.26 -10.47
C CYS A 335 18.79 -9.79 -11.41
N LEU A 336 17.54 -9.75 -10.95
CA LEU A 336 16.34 -10.09 -11.70
C LEU A 336 15.50 -8.83 -11.95
N VAL A 337 15.46 -8.37 -13.21
CA VAL A 337 14.74 -7.16 -13.63
C VAL A 337 13.51 -7.53 -14.47
N GLY A 338 12.52 -6.64 -14.56
CA GLY A 338 11.31 -6.84 -15.36
C GLY A 338 10.10 -6.10 -14.79
N GLY A 339 8.99 -6.06 -15.53
CA GLY A 339 7.81 -5.25 -15.18
C GLY A 339 7.13 -5.62 -13.85
N ASN A 340 6.26 -4.72 -13.36
CA ASN A 340 5.41 -4.96 -12.19
C ASN A 340 4.44 -6.12 -12.42
N GLY A 341 4.05 -6.84 -11.35
CA GLY A 341 3.10 -7.95 -11.43
C GLY A 341 3.56 -9.20 -12.21
N THR A 342 4.75 -9.21 -12.80
CA THR A 342 5.25 -10.30 -13.67
C THR A 342 5.56 -11.61 -12.93
N GLY A 343 5.77 -11.57 -11.61
CA GLY A 343 6.07 -12.74 -10.76
C GLY A 343 7.47 -12.75 -10.10
N LYS A 344 8.21 -11.63 -10.09
CA LYS A 344 9.57 -11.53 -9.50
C LYS A 344 9.60 -11.81 -7.98
N THR A 345 8.81 -11.07 -7.18
CA THR A 345 8.62 -11.32 -5.74
C THR A 345 8.18 -12.75 -5.45
N THR A 346 7.26 -13.29 -6.26
CA THR A 346 6.79 -14.68 -6.15
C THR A 346 7.92 -15.68 -6.41
N THR A 347 8.79 -15.39 -7.38
CA THR A 347 10.01 -16.17 -7.67
C THR A 347 10.99 -16.15 -6.50
N LEU A 348 11.23 -14.98 -5.90
CA LEU A 348 12.09 -14.84 -4.73
C LEU A 348 11.53 -15.60 -3.52
N ALA A 349 10.21 -15.54 -3.30
CA ALA A 349 9.52 -16.32 -2.25
C ALA A 349 9.55 -17.85 -2.50
N LEU A 350 9.62 -18.30 -3.75
CA LEU A 350 9.83 -19.71 -4.10
C LEU A 350 11.30 -20.13 -3.89
N ALA A 351 12.25 -19.29 -4.32
CA ALA A 351 13.69 -19.50 -4.12
C ALA A 351 14.06 -19.59 -2.64
N GLY A 352 13.46 -18.75 -1.80
CA GLY A 352 13.63 -18.76 -0.34
C GLY A 352 12.74 -19.75 0.42
N GLY A 353 11.98 -20.60 -0.27
CA GLY A 353 11.15 -21.65 0.34
C GLY A 353 9.91 -21.19 1.12
N LEU A 354 9.62 -19.89 1.16
CA LEU A 354 8.41 -19.30 1.76
C LEU A 354 7.12 -19.74 1.04
N ARG A 355 7.22 -20.08 -0.25
CA ARG A 355 6.17 -20.71 -1.05
C ARG A 355 6.66 -22.04 -1.61
N ARG A 356 5.73 -22.99 -1.80
CA ARG A 356 6.00 -24.28 -2.44
C ARG A 356 5.40 -24.29 -3.84
N PRO A 357 6.17 -24.62 -4.90
CA PRO A 357 5.62 -24.78 -6.23
C PRO A 357 4.76 -26.05 -6.33
N TYR A 358 3.80 -26.07 -7.23
CA TYR A 358 2.97 -27.25 -7.47
C TYR A 358 3.59 -28.22 -8.50
N ARG A 359 4.55 -27.75 -9.30
CA ARG A 359 5.36 -28.51 -10.25
C ARG A 359 6.79 -27.95 -10.30
N GLY A 360 7.76 -28.81 -10.59
CA GLY A 360 9.18 -28.48 -10.58
C GLY A 360 9.84 -28.73 -9.23
N SER A 361 11.08 -28.30 -9.08
CA SER A 361 11.81 -28.44 -7.82
C SER A 361 12.69 -27.23 -7.51
N VAL A 362 12.71 -26.84 -6.24
CA VAL A 362 13.66 -25.87 -5.68
C VAL A 362 14.59 -26.61 -4.72
N LYS A 363 15.89 -26.40 -4.89
CA LYS A 363 16.95 -26.85 -3.98
C LYS A 363 17.73 -25.67 -3.45
N ILE A 364 18.19 -25.78 -2.21
CA ILE A 364 19.10 -24.86 -1.54
C ILE A 364 20.28 -25.71 -1.02
N LYS A 365 21.52 -25.30 -1.28
CA LYS A 365 22.77 -26.05 -1.00
C LYS A 365 22.64 -27.55 -1.33
N GLY A 366 22.19 -27.86 -2.55
CA GLY A 366 21.94 -29.22 -3.06
C GLY A 366 20.71 -29.97 -2.48
N LYS A 367 20.21 -29.57 -1.30
CA LYS A 367 19.06 -30.20 -0.62
C LYS A 367 17.72 -29.63 -1.12
N LYS A 368 16.65 -30.43 -1.19
CA LYS A 368 15.30 -29.91 -1.45
C LYS A 368 14.84 -29.03 -0.28
N VAL A 369 14.12 -27.95 -0.55
CA VAL A 369 13.53 -27.07 0.49
C VAL A 369 12.72 -27.88 1.52
N SER A 370 11.98 -28.90 1.07
CA SER A 370 11.18 -29.78 1.94
C SER A 370 11.97 -30.66 2.92
N THR A 371 13.31 -30.70 2.81
CA THR A 371 14.18 -31.54 3.65
C THR A 371 14.68 -30.80 4.89
N TYR A 372 14.74 -29.47 4.86
CA TYR A 372 15.09 -28.64 6.03
C TYR A 372 14.00 -28.74 7.10
N LYS A 373 14.41 -28.80 8.38
CA LYS A 373 13.48 -28.87 9.51
C LYS A 373 13.44 -27.54 10.27
N ASN A 374 12.26 -27.15 10.75
CA ASN A 374 12.08 -25.96 11.59
C ASN A 374 12.70 -24.70 10.93
N ASN A 375 13.40 -23.88 11.71
CA ASN A 375 14.07 -22.65 11.25
C ASN A 375 15.51 -22.89 10.74
N GLU A 376 15.96 -24.13 10.54
CA GLU A 376 17.33 -24.48 10.09
C GLU A 376 17.75 -23.70 8.83
N LEU A 377 16.81 -23.47 7.91
CA LEU A 377 17.06 -22.71 6.68
C LEU A 377 17.39 -21.22 6.94
N PHE A 378 16.86 -20.63 8.01
CA PHE A 378 17.00 -19.20 8.32
C PHE A 378 18.06 -18.92 9.39
N GLN A 379 18.72 -19.97 9.92
CA GLN A 379 19.81 -19.88 10.89
C GLN A 379 21.16 -19.91 10.15
N GLY A 380 21.66 -18.74 9.73
CA GLY A 380 22.95 -18.57 9.06
C GLY A 380 23.01 -19.01 7.58
N ILE A 381 22.00 -19.70 7.06
CA ILE A 381 21.99 -20.12 5.64
C ILE A 381 21.34 -19.06 4.74
N LEU A 382 20.17 -18.55 5.11
CA LEU A 382 19.33 -17.72 4.24
C LEU A 382 18.80 -16.46 4.94
N GLY A 383 19.17 -15.29 4.42
CA GLY A 383 18.55 -14.00 4.73
C GLY A 383 17.56 -13.58 3.63
N ILE A 384 16.41 -13.02 4.01
CA ILE A 384 15.40 -12.52 3.05
C ILE A 384 14.97 -11.11 3.46
N LEU A 385 15.15 -10.13 2.57
CA LEU A 385 14.54 -8.80 2.67
C LEU A 385 13.25 -8.78 1.84
N PRO A 386 12.07 -8.70 2.46
CA PRO A 386 10.79 -8.56 1.76
C PRO A 386 10.57 -7.14 1.25
N GLN A 387 9.74 -7.00 0.21
CA GLN A 387 9.39 -5.71 -0.43
C GLN A 387 8.82 -4.66 0.54
N ASN A 388 8.17 -5.08 1.63
CA ASN A 388 7.76 -4.18 2.71
C ASN A 388 8.62 -4.46 3.96
N PRO A 389 9.54 -3.55 4.36
CA PRO A 389 10.42 -3.75 5.52
C PRO A 389 9.63 -3.92 6.83
N GLN A 390 8.45 -3.31 6.94
CA GLN A 390 7.63 -3.39 8.16
C GLN A 390 7.21 -4.82 8.52
N SER A 391 7.18 -5.74 7.54
CA SER A 391 6.78 -7.13 7.76
C SER A 391 7.76 -7.96 8.61
N ILE A 392 8.95 -7.43 8.92
CA ILE A 392 9.93 -8.12 9.80
C ILE A 392 10.10 -7.46 11.18
N PHE A 393 9.46 -6.32 11.44
CA PHE A 393 9.54 -5.61 12.73
C PHE A 393 8.43 -6.05 13.70
N VAL A 394 8.82 -6.41 14.91
CA VAL A 394 7.96 -7.03 15.93
C VAL A 394 8.10 -6.35 17.31
N LYS A 395 9.27 -5.85 17.68
CA LYS A 395 9.54 -5.22 18.99
C LYS A 395 9.26 -3.71 18.97
N LYS A 396 9.28 -3.08 20.16
CA LYS A 396 8.89 -1.67 20.34
C LYS A 396 9.98 -0.66 20.00
N THR A 397 11.23 -1.09 19.92
CA THR A 397 12.36 -0.23 19.55
C THR A 397 13.25 -0.95 18.54
N VAL A 398 13.91 -0.19 17.67
CA VAL A 398 14.90 -0.72 16.72
C VAL A 398 15.95 -1.57 17.45
N ARG A 399 16.44 -1.12 18.62
CA ARG A 399 17.40 -1.86 19.44
C ARG A 399 16.89 -3.23 19.88
N GLU A 400 15.68 -3.30 20.44
CA GLU A 400 15.08 -4.57 20.86
C GLU A 400 14.86 -5.51 19.67
N ASP A 401 14.46 -4.94 18.53
CA ASP A 401 14.13 -5.69 17.30
C ASP A 401 15.37 -6.29 16.62
N LEU A 402 16.52 -5.61 16.70
CA LEU A 402 17.81 -6.15 16.29
C LEU A 402 18.38 -7.18 17.28
N LEU A 403 18.20 -6.96 18.60
CA LEU A 403 18.63 -7.92 19.63
C LEU A 403 17.87 -9.25 19.56
N GLU A 404 16.64 -9.26 19.03
CA GLU A 404 15.85 -10.47 18.75
C GLU A 404 16.61 -11.50 17.89
N MET A 405 17.47 -11.05 16.97
CA MET A 405 18.24 -11.94 16.08
C MET A 405 19.28 -12.79 16.81
N PHE A 406 19.52 -12.48 18.09
CA PHE A 406 20.40 -13.25 18.97
C PHE A 406 19.66 -14.15 19.97
N GLU A 407 18.32 -14.26 19.89
CA GLU A 407 17.54 -15.20 20.70
C GLU A 407 17.99 -16.66 20.42
N GLY A 408 18.51 -17.32 21.45
CA GLY A 408 19.10 -18.67 21.34
C GLY A 408 20.59 -18.72 20.97
N SER A 409 21.25 -17.57 20.74
CA SER A 409 22.70 -17.51 20.55
C SER A 409 23.47 -17.75 21.87
N LYS A 410 24.75 -18.16 21.75
CA LYS A 410 25.66 -18.33 22.90
C LYS A 410 26.45 -17.05 23.26
N LEU A 411 26.20 -15.94 22.56
CA LEU A 411 26.94 -14.69 22.75
C LEU A 411 26.57 -14.02 24.07
N SER A 412 27.52 -13.33 24.70
CA SER A 412 27.21 -12.49 25.86
C SER A 412 26.37 -11.29 25.44
N LYS A 413 25.60 -10.70 26.38
CA LYS A 413 24.87 -9.46 26.13
C LYS A 413 25.78 -8.32 25.64
N SER A 414 27.03 -8.26 26.11
CA SER A 414 28.01 -7.27 25.63
C SER A 414 28.42 -7.51 24.17
N GLN A 415 28.67 -8.75 23.76
CA GLN A 415 28.97 -9.11 22.38
C GLN A 415 27.78 -8.88 21.44
N GLN A 416 26.55 -9.17 21.90
CA GLN A 416 25.32 -8.88 21.16
C GLN A 416 25.17 -7.38 20.91
N LEU A 417 25.31 -6.56 21.97
CA LEU A 417 25.24 -5.10 21.85
C LEU A 417 26.34 -4.54 20.94
N GLN A 418 27.57 -5.06 21.03
CA GLN A 418 28.66 -4.66 20.14
C GLN A 418 28.33 -4.96 18.67
N ARG A 419 27.89 -6.19 18.35
CA ARG A 419 27.59 -6.58 16.96
C ARG A 419 26.35 -5.86 16.41
N VAL A 420 25.37 -5.54 17.26
CA VAL A 420 24.26 -4.64 16.90
C VAL A 420 24.78 -3.25 16.56
N GLN A 421 25.70 -2.69 17.36
CA GLN A 421 26.29 -1.38 17.11
C GLN A 421 27.10 -1.34 15.81
N GLU A 422 27.96 -2.34 15.57
CA GLU A 422 28.74 -2.48 14.33
C GLU A 422 27.85 -2.47 13.07
N VAL A 423 26.69 -3.13 13.10
CA VAL A 423 25.75 -3.15 11.97
C VAL A 423 24.95 -1.84 11.89
N LEU A 424 24.54 -1.24 13.01
CA LEU A 424 23.85 0.06 13.04
C LEU A 424 24.70 1.19 12.46
N ASP A 425 26.01 1.17 12.72
CA ASP A 425 26.97 2.12 12.15
C ASP A 425 27.17 1.85 10.66
N LEU A 426 27.27 0.59 10.24
CA LEU A 426 27.36 0.19 8.82
C LEU A 426 26.15 0.66 7.98
N VAL A 427 24.94 0.66 8.55
CA VAL A 427 23.71 1.13 7.88
C VAL A 427 23.27 2.55 8.30
N GLU A 428 24.10 3.28 9.05
CA GLU A 428 23.94 4.70 9.40
C GLU A 428 22.66 5.09 10.16
N ILE A 429 22.16 4.22 11.04
CA ILE A 429 20.93 4.45 11.82
C ILE A 429 21.13 4.35 13.35
N SER A 430 22.37 4.41 13.83
CA SER A 430 22.70 4.33 15.27
C SER A 430 21.91 5.31 16.15
N HIS A 431 21.65 6.51 15.63
CA HIS A 431 20.86 7.57 16.29
C HIS A 431 19.36 7.24 16.44
N LEU A 432 18.84 6.25 15.69
CA LEU A 432 17.43 5.83 15.69
C LEU A 432 17.17 4.62 16.59
N THR A 433 18.17 4.13 17.34
CA THR A 433 18.07 2.87 18.13
C THR A 433 16.92 2.80 19.12
N ASN A 434 16.51 3.94 19.69
CA ASN A 434 15.43 4.02 20.68
C ASN A 434 14.06 4.36 20.06
N MET A 435 13.99 4.63 18.75
CA MET A 435 12.74 4.90 18.03
C MET A 435 11.96 3.59 17.82
N HIS A 436 10.64 3.71 17.67
CA HIS A 436 9.79 2.60 17.24
C HIS A 436 10.00 2.36 15.73
N PRO A 437 10.14 1.10 15.24
CA PRO A 437 10.48 0.85 13.83
C PRO A 437 9.48 1.41 12.81
N TYR A 438 8.21 1.57 13.20
CA TYR A 438 7.16 2.11 12.32
C TYR A 438 7.15 3.65 12.26
N ASP A 439 7.87 4.32 13.16
CA ASP A 439 7.97 5.79 13.23
C ASP A 439 9.15 6.32 12.38
N LEU A 440 10.00 5.42 11.89
CA LEU A 440 11.11 5.71 10.97
C LEU A 440 10.58 6.07 9.57
N SER A 441 11.32 6.87 8.80
CA SER A 441 11.02 7.09 7.37
C SER A 441 11.21 5.82 6.54
N GLY A 442 10.60 5.73 5.36
CA GLY A 442 10.66 4.52 4.52
C GLY A 442 12.09 4.06 4.19
N GLY A 443 13.02 5.00 3.96
CA GLY A 443 14.44 4.69 3.76
C GLY A 443 15.11 4.16 5.03
N GLU A 444 14.85 4.75 6.19
CA GLU A 444 15.37 4.28 7.48
C GLU A 444 14.79 2.91 7.88
N GLN A 445 13.51 2.65 7.57
CA GLN A 445 12.90 1.33 7.70
C GLN A 445 13.63 0.30 6.84
N GLN A 446 13.99 0.65 5.59
CA GLN A 446 14.76 -0.24 4.70
C GLN A 446 16.16 -0.51 5.24
N ARG A 447 16.84 0.51 5.80
CA ARG A 447 18.15 0.38 6.47
C ARG A 447 18.08 -0.49 7.72
N ALA A 448 17.06 -0.31 8.56
CA ALA A 448 16.83 -1.12 9.77
C ALA A 448 16.47 -2.58 9.43
N ALA A 449 15.71 -2.80 8.36
CA ALA A 449 15.39 -4.15 7.90
C ALA A 449 16.63 -4.86 7.33
N MET A 450 17.47 -4.15 6.57
CA MET A 450 18.78 -4.66 6.14
C MET A 450 19.66 -5.02 7.36
N ALA A 451 19.74 -4.14 8.36
CA ALA A 451 20.49 -4.40 9.60
C ALA A 451 20.04 -5.72 10.26
N LYS A 452 18.73 -5.93 10.41
CA LYS A 452 18.17 -7.15 11.00
C LYS A 452 18.61 -8.42 10.27
N ILE A 453 18.70 -8.37 8.94
CA ILE A 453 19.09 -9.51 8.11
C ILE A 453 20.60 -9.76 8.13
N LEU A 454 21.42 -8.69 8.17
CA LEU A 454 22.88 -8.81 8.27
C LEU A 454 23.32 -9.44 9.60
N LEU A 455 22.55 -9.26 10.67
CA LEU A 455 22.81 -9.90 11.97
C LEU A 455 22.62 -11.44 11.94
N LEU A 456 21.90 -11.99 10.96
CA LEU A 456 21.75 -13.45 10.78
C LEU A 456 23.02 -14.14 10.24
N ASP A 457 24.02 -13.37 9.77
CA ASP A 457 25.24 -13.85 9.12
C ASP A 457 24.98 -14.86 7.95
N PRO A 458 24.15 -14.49 6.95
CA PRO A 458 23.64 -15.45 5.98
C PRO A 458 24.62 -15.78 4.84
N GLU A 459 24.74 -17.07 4.49
CA GLU A 459 25.46 -17.51 3.27
C GLU A 459 24.77 -17.10 1.96
N ILE A 460 23.44 -16.93 1.99
CA ILE A 460 22.61 -16.57 0.82
C ILE A 460 21.69 -15.42 1.21
N LEU A 461 21.68 -14.36 0.41
CA LEU A 461 20.89 -13.15 0.62
C LEU A 461 19.89 -12.95 -0.53
N LEU A 462 18.60 -12.96 -0.21
CA LEU A 462 17.52 -12.68 -1.15
C LEU A 462 16.95 -11.29 -0.87
N LEU A 463 16.99 -10.39 -1.84
CA LEU A 463 16.57 -8.99 -1.68
C LEU A 463 15.44 -8.64 -2.65
N ASP A 464 14.30 -8.19 -2.14
CA ASP A 464 13.16 -7.74 -2.97
C ASP A 464 13.03 -6.21 -2.91
N GLU A 465 13.39 -5.54 -4.00
CA GLU A 465 13.46 -4.07 -4.13
C GLU A 465 14.27 -3.35 -3.02
N PRO A 466 15.51 -3.78 -2.69
CA PRO A 466 16.31 -3.21 -1.60
C PRO A 466 16.62 -1.72 -1.78
N THR A 467 16.60 -1.21 -3.02
CA THR A 467 16.90 0.18 -3.40
C THR A 467 15.71 1.15 -3.29
N LYS A 468 14.49 0.65 -2.99
CA LYS A 468 13.29 1.50 -2.89
C LYS A 468 13.36 2.40 -1.66
N GLY A 469 13.03 3.69 -1.84
CA GLY A 469 13.03 4.69 -0.75
C GLY A 469 14.42 5.07 -0.22
N LEU A 470 15.50 4.60 -0.86
CA LEU A 470 16.86 5.00 -0.54
C LEU A 470 17.30 6.17 -1.41
N ASP A 471 17.90 7.17 -0.79
CA ASP A 471 18.61 8.26 -1.45
C ASP A 471 19.85 7.73 -2.20
N SER A 472 20.30 8.48 -3.21
CA SER A 472 21.44 8.07 -4.04
C SER A 472 22.73 7.85 -3.23
N GLY A 473 22.98 8.66 -2.19
CA GLY A 473 24.17 8.52 -1.35
C GLY A 473 24.22 7.18 -0.62
N PHE A 474 23.11 6.78 0.00
CA PHE A 474 23.02 5.48 0.66
C PHE A 474 22.93 4.31 -0.33
N LYS A 475 22.45 4.49 -1.57
CA LYS A 475 22.56 3.45 -2.61
C LYS A 475 24.02 3.04 -2.86
N PHE A 476 24.98 3.98 -2.86
CA PHE A 476 26.41 3.62 -2.97
C PHE A 476 26.89 2.80 -1.76
N LYS A 477 26.48 3.15 -0.55
CA LYS A 477 26.83 2.40 0.68
C LYS A 477 26.22 1.01 0.68
N LEU A 478 24.96 0.87 0.24
CA LEU A 478 24.33 -0.42 0.00
C LEU A 478 25.11 -1.25 -1.04
N ALA A 479 25.55 -0.65 -2.15
CA ALA A 479 26.35 -1.34 -3.16
C ALA A 479 27.69 -1.84 -2.59
N ASP A 480 28.40 -1.01 -1.81
CA ASP A 480 29.64 -1.38 -1.12
C ASP A 480 29.40 -2.52 -0.12
N ILE A 481 28.36 -2.44 0.72
CA ILE A 481 27.96 -3.53 1.63
C ILE A 481 27.74 -4.83 0.85
N LEU A 482 26.94 -4.80 -0.23
CA LEU A 482 26.66 -5.99 -1.03
C LEU A 482 27.91 -6.53 -1.74
N LYS A 483 28.81 -5.66 -2.23
CA LYS A 483 30.10 -6.08 -2.82
C LYS A 483 31.06 -6.69 -1.79
N ARG A 484 31.14 -6.15 -0.57
CA ARG A 484 31.94 -6.76 0.51
C ARG A 484 31.39 -8.12 0.94
N LEU A 485 30.06 -8.29 0.97
CA LEU A 485 29.43 -9.59 1.23
C LEU A 485 29.70 -10.59 0.09
N GLN A 486 29.56 -10.14 -1.16
CA GLN A 486 29.90 -10.94 -2.34
C GLN A 486 31.36 -11.43 -2.31
N GLN A 487 32.31 -10.54 -2.00
CA GLN A 487 33.74 -10.87 -1.88
C GLN A 487 34.03 -11.89 -0.76
N ARG A 488 33.19 -11.94 0.29
CA ARG A 488 33.24 -12.99 1.34
C ARG A 488 32.63 -14.32 0.90
N GLY A 489 32.13 -14.43 -0.33
CA GLY A 489 31.53 -15.64 -0.90
C GLY A 489 30.01 -15.74 -0.74
N ILE A 490 29.35 -14.72 -0.17
CA ILE A 490 27.89 -14.72 0.01
C ILE A 490 27.21 -14.58 -1.35
N ALA A 491 26.20 -15.41 -1.58
CA ALA A 491 25.43 -15.39 -2.82
C ALA A 491 24.22 -14.45 -2.70
N ILE A 492 24.07 -13.52 -3.65
CA ILE A 492 23.07 -12.45 -3.59
C ILE A 492 22.13 -12.57 -4.80
N LEU A 493 20.84 -12.78 -4.54
CA LEU A 493 19.78 -12.65 -5.54
C LEU A 493 18.92 -11.43 -5.23
N MET A 494 19.00 -10.42 -6.09
CA MET A 494 18.25 -9.17 -5.95
C MET A 494 17.19 -9.06 -7.04
N VAL A 495 15.93 -8.92 -6.64
CA VAL A 495 14.87 -8.41 -7.50
C VAL A 495 14.94 -6.89 -7.44
N SER A 496 15.03 -6.21 -8.59
CA SER A 496 14.93 -4.76 -8.63
C SER A 496 14.37 -4.18 -9.92
N HIS A 497 13.75 -3.01 -9.80
CA HIS A 497 13.45 -2.08 -10.89
C HIS A 497 14.52 -1.00 -11.10
N ASP A 498 15.57 -0.92 -10.27
CA ASP A 498 16.65 0.07 -10.40
C ASP A 498 17.70 -0.39 -11.42
N ILE A 499 17.47 -0.02 -12.69
CA ILE A 499 18.27 -0.44 -13.84
C ILE A 499 19.71 0.09 -13.76
N GLU A 500 19.92 1.31 -13.26
CA GLU A 500 21.27 1.89 -13.09
C GLU A 500 22.06 1.14 -12.02
N PHE A 501 21.43 0.84 -10.87
CA PHE A 501 22.07 0.05 -9.81
C PHE A 501 22.44 -1.36 -10.30
N CYS A 502 21.53 -2.05 -10.99
CA CYS A 502 21.81 -3.36 -11.59
C CYS A 502 22.90 -3.29 -12.66
N GLY A 503 22.91 -2.25 -13.49
CA GLY A 503 23.89 -2.02 -14.56
C GLY A 503 25.31 -1.77 -14.06
N ARG A 504 25.46 -1.20 -12.86
CA ARG A 504 26.75 -0.86 -12.26
C ARG A 504 27.33 -1.94 -11.34
N TYR A 505 26.49 -2.68 -10.62
CA TYR A 505 26.96 -3.54 -9.52
C TYR A 505 26.67 -5.05 -9.66
N ALA A 506 25.75 -5.48 -10.52
CA ALA A 506 25.49 -6.91 -10.67
C ALA A 506 26.65 -7.62 -11.39
N ASP A 507 26.86 -8.91 -11.14
CA ASP A 507 27.69 -9.75 -12.00
C ASP A 507 26.90 -10.26 -13.21
N ARG A 508 25.58 -10.40 -13.01
CA ARG A 508 24.65 -11.01 -13.96
C ARG A 508 23.28 -10.39 -13.84
N CYS A 509 22.63 -10.14 -14.96
CA CYS A 509 21.26 -9.65 -15.04
C CYS A 509 20.38 -10.63 -15.82
N ALA A 510 19.13 -10.80 -15.40
CA ALA A 510 18.12 -11.59 -16.11
C ALA A 510 16.81 -10.81 -16.28
N MET A 511 16.20 -10.96 -17.47
CA MET A 511 14.90 -10.36 -17.79
C MET A 511 13.77 -11.34 -17.43
N PHE A 512 12.93 -10.96 -16.47
CA PHE A 512 11.75 -11.71 -16.08
C PHE A 512 10.51 -11.20 -16.81
N PHE A 513 9.83 -12.08 -17.54
CA PHE A 513 8.62 -11.76 -18.30
C PHE A 513 7.74 -13.01 -18.45
N ASP A 514 6.42 -12.81 -18.36
CA ASP A 514 5.41 -13.88 -18.41
C ASP A 514 5.73 -15.09 -17.50
N GLY A 515 6.14 -14.83 -16.26
CA GLY A 515 6.43 -15.86 -15.26
C GLY A 515 7.73 -16.66 -15.46
N LYS A 516 8.60 -16.27 -16.41
CA LYS A 516 9.89 -16.93 -16.69
C LYS A 516 11.02 -15.95 -16.94
N ILE A 517 12.25 -16.46 -16.92
CA ILE A 517 13.43 -15.73 -17.41
C ILE A 517 13.52 -15.90 -18.93
N ILE A 518 13.66 -14.80 -19.65
CA ILE A 518 13.78 -14.78 -21.12
C ILE A 518 15.24 -14.80 -21.57
N THR A 519 16.09 -14.03 -20.91
CA THR A 519 17.52 -13.91 -21.22
C THR A 519 18.29 -13.58 -19.94
N THR A 520 19.55 -14.06 -19.89
CA THR A 520 20.48 -13.87 -18.77
C THR A 520 21.87 -13.59 -19.34
N ASN A 521 22.50 -12.48 -18.96
CA ASN A 521 23.82 -12.07 -19.43
C ASN A 521 24.56 -11.25 -18.36
N THR A 522 25.83 -10.91 -18.58
CA THR A 522 26.55 -9.88 -17.81
C THR A 522 25.93 -8.49 -18.06
N PRO A 523 26.07 -7.50 -17.16
CA PRO A 523 25.41 -6.20 -17.27
C PRO A 523 25.61 -5.50 -18.62
N ARG A 524 26.85 -5.36 -19.12
CA ARG A 524 27.11 -4.67 -20.40
C ARG A 524 26.33 -5.31 -21.54
N ARG A 525 26.45 -6.63 -21.67
CA ARG A 525 25.82 -7.42 -22.76
C ARG A 525 24.31 -7.49 -22.62
N PHE A 526 23.80 -7.48 -21.39
CA PHE A 526 22.36 -7.46 -21.11
C PHE A 526 21.72 -6.13 -21.50
N PHE A 527 22.28 -5.01 -21.03
CA PHE A 527 21.68 -3.69 -21.22
C PHE A 527 21.95 -3.11 -22.62
N SER A 528 23.12 -3.34 -23.23
CA SER A 528 23.39 -2.85 -24.60
C SER A 528 22.51 -3.49 -25.67
N GLY A 529 22.04 -4.72 -25.44
CA GLY A 529 21.11 -5.41 -26.35
C GLY A 529 19.65 -4.93 -26.27
N ASN A 530 19.30 -4.11 -25.27
CA ASN A 530 17.91 -3.72 -24.99
C ASN A 530 17.59 -2.29 -25.48
N SER A 531 16.37 -2.10 -26.01
CA SER A 531 15.92 -0.77 -26.45
C SER A 531 15.27 0.08 -25.36
N PHE A 532 14.55 -0.55 -24.41
CA PHE A 532 13.77 0.10 -23.35
C PHE A 532 14.25 -0.26 -21.95
N TYR A 533 14.47 -1.55 -21.65
CA TYR A 533 15.09 -2.02 -20.40
C TYR A 533 16.60 -1.86 -20.46
N THR A 534 17.08 -0.62 -20.51
CA THR A 534 18.49 -0.25 -20.56
C THR A 534 18.73 1.08 -19.83
N THR A 535 19.98 1.33 -19.44
CA THR A 535 20.37 2.51 -18.67
C THR A 535 20.29 3.80 -19.48
N ALA A 536 20.13 4.93 -18.80
CA ALA A 536 20.22 6.26 -19.40
C ALA A 536 21.56 6.45 -20.13
N ALA A 537 22.65 5.96 -19.52
CA ALA A 537 23.99 6.00 -20.11
C ALA A 537 24.04 5.28 -21.47
N ASN A 538 23.42 4.09 -21.58
CA ASN A 538 23.32 3.41 -22.86
C ASN A 538 22.42 4.16 -23.85
N ARG A 539 21.25 4.66 -23.43
CA ARG A 539 20.32 5.44 -24.29
C ARG A 539 21.01 6.66 -24.92
N ILE A 540 21.85 7.34 -24.14
CA ILE A 540 22.67 8.48 -24.57
C ILE A 540 23.75 8.05 -25.55
N SER A 541 24.53 7.02 -25.22
CA SER A 541 25.81 6.72 -25.88
C SER A 541 25.75 5.69 -27.01
N ARG A 542 24.75 4.81 -27.08
CA ARG A 542 24.67 3.65 -28.00
C ARG A 542 24.79 3.92 -29.51
N HIS A 543 24.79 5.18 -29.91
CA HIS A 543 24.98 5.62 -31.29
C HIS A 543 26.46 5.85 -31.66
N LEU A 544 27.35 5.86 -30.65
CA LEU A 544 28.80 6.02 -30.76
C LEU A 544 29.55 4.92 -30.01
N PHE A 545 29.07 4.53 -28.82
CA PHE A 545 29.68 3.52 -27.96
C PHE A 545 28.83 2.26 -27.86
N GLU A 546 29.39 1.09 -28.10
CA GLU A 546 28.61 -0.15 -28.28
C GLU A 546 28.13 -0.77 -26.96
N ASN A 547 28.90 -0.64 -25.89
CA ASN A 547 28.70 -1.35 -24.61
C ASN A 547 28.90 -0.49 -23.35
N ALA A 548 28.76 0.84 -23.49
CA ALA A 548 28.65 1.74 -22.35
C ALA A 548 27.25 1.59 -21.72
N VAL A 549 27.22 1.38 -20.40
CA VAL A 549 26.01 1.15 -19.60
C VAL A 549 25.97 1.98 -18.32
N ASN A 550 27.04 2.67 -17.92
CA ASN A 550 27.04 3.61 -16.80
C ASN A 550 27.78 4.93 -17.15
N VAL A 551 27.79 5.91 -16.25
CA VAL A 551 28.48 7.21 -16.45
C VAL A 551 29.99 7.02 -16.66
N ASP A 552 30.63 6.19 -15.82
CA ASP A 552 32.08 5.95 -15.83
C ASP A 552 32.53 5.40 -17.20
N ASP A 553 31.69 4.58 -17.85
CA ASP A 553 31.96 4.04 -19.18
C ASP A 553 32.05 5.13 -20.25
N ILE A 554 31.10 6.07 -20.22
CA ILE A 554 31.06 7.20 -21.15
C ILE A 554 32.29 8.07 -20.92
N VAL A 555 32.58 8.42 -19.66
CA VAL A 555 33.76 9.21 -19.29
C VAL A 555 35.05 8.52 -19.74
N THR A 556 35.17 7.22 -19.50
CA THR A 556 36.36 6.42 -19.88
C THR A 556 36.56 6.38 -21.39
N LEU A 557 35.52 6.07 -22.16
CA LEU A 557 35.61 6.02 -23.63
C LEU A 557 35.89 7.40 -24.23
N VAL A 558 35.29 8.47 -23.69
CA VAL A 558 35.61 9.85 -24.11
C VAL A 558 37.07 10.19 -23.78
N ARG A 559 37.55 9.97 -22.56
CA ARG A 559 38.96 10.24 -22.16
C ARG A 559 39.95 9.53 -23.08
N GLN A 560 39.73 8.24 -23.36
CA GLN A 560 40.57 7.45 -24.28
C GLN A 560 40.61 8.04 -25.69
N ASN A 561 39.47 8.51 -26.21
CA ASN A 561 39.39 9.14 -27.53
C ASN A 561 40.05 10.53 -27.60
N PHE A 562 40.08 11.26 -26.48
CA PHE A 562 40.69 12.60 -26.37
C PHE A 562 42.15 12.54 -25.85
N GLY A 563 42.75 11.35 -25.74
CA GLY A 563 44.14 11.16 -25.33
C GLY A 563 44.43 11.53 -23.86
N LYS A 564 43.40 11.63 -23.01
CA LYS A 564 43.55 11.86 -21.57
C LYS A 564 43.60 10.52 -20.84
N ALA A 565 44.44 10.44 -19.81
CA ALA A 565 44.58 9.24 -19.01
C ALA A 565 43.24 8.87 -18.34
N SER A 566 42.93 7.57 -18.32
CA SER A 566 41.85 7.01 -17.49
C SER A 566 42.25 7.12 -16.02
N GLY A 567 42.01 8.27 -15.38
CA GLY A 567 42.11 8.40 -13.93
C GLY A 567 40.96 7.64 -13.26
N ASP A 568 41.29 6.73 -12.34
CA ASP A 568 40.33 5.99 -11.51
C ASP A 568 39.52 6.96 -10.64
N LEU A 569 38.31 7.29 -11.07
CA LEU A 569 37.52 8.37 -10.48
C LEU A 569 36.81 8.00 -9.16
N LEU A 570 36.92 6.75 -8.68
CA LEU A 570 36.23 6.27 -7.47
C LEU A 570 37.06 5.33 -6.56
N GLU A 571 38.39 5.42 -6.55
CA GLU A 571 39.17 5.06 -5.35
C GLU A 571 39.58 6.31 -4.52
N GLY A 572 39.42 7.52 -5.08
CA GLY A 572 39.62 8.81 -4.41
C GLY A 572 38.51 9.21 -3.43
N GLY A 573 38.05 8.27 -2.57
CA GLY A 573 37.08 8.50 -1.49
C GLY A 573 37.71 8.60 -0.10
N GLU A 574 38.98 8.19 0.06
CA GLU A 574 39.71 8.27 1.32
C GLU A 574 40.45 9.61 1.48
N THR A 575 39.71 10.71 1.62
CA THR A 575 40.23 11.97 2.14
C THR A 575 39.43 12.44 3.35
N SER A 576 39.82 11.93 4.51
CA SER A 576 39.80 12.61 5.81
C SER A 576 38.72 13.70 6.03
N LEU A 577 37.46 13.28 6.18
CA LEU A 577 36.57 13.96 7.13
C LEU A 577 37.11 13.65 8.53
N GLY A 578 37.80 14.63 9.13
CA GLY A 578 38.57 14.42 10.35
C GLY A 578 37.70 14.06 11.55
N CYS A 579 37.75 12.78 11.95
CA CYS A 579 37.51 12.38 13.33
C CYS A 579 38.87 12.16 13.99
N GLY A 580 39.11 12.81 15.14
CA GLY A 580 40.43 12.87 15.75
C GLY A 580 40.91 11.51 16.29
N THR A 581 42.07 11.08 15.79
CA THR A 581 43.11 10.31 16.51
C THR A 581 42.69 9.31 17.60
N SER A 582 42.87 8.02 17.34
CA SER A 582 43.72 7.20 18.23
C SER A 582 44.41 6.07 17.44
N ALA A 583 45.67 5.82 17.80
CA ALA A 583 46.59 4.91 17.12
C ALA A 583 46.10 3.44 17.07
N GLY A 584 46.45 2.73 15.99
CA GLY A 584 46.17 1.30 15.87
C GLY A 584 47.29 0.41 16.44
N VAL A 585 47.10 -0.92 16.33
CA VAL A 585 48.13 -1.95 16.03
C VAL A 585 47.47 -3.34 16.01
N GLY A 586 47.88 -4.16 15.04
CA GLY A 586 48.21 -5.58 15.26
C GLY A 586 47.11 -6.60 15.57
N SER A 587 46.93 -7.53 14.64
CA SER A 587 46.31 -8.84 14.90
C SER A 587 47.12 -9.71 15.87
N ALA A 588 46.52 -10.19 16.97
CA ALA A 588 46.92 -11.45 17.64
C ALA A 588 45.84 -11.94 18.63
N SER A 589 45.94 -13.22 18.99
CA SER A 589 44.95 -14.00 19.74
C SER A 589 45.19 -14.13 21.25
N ALA A 590 44.08 -14.14 22.01
CA ALA A 590 43.89 -14.89 23.27
C ALA A 590 44.62 -14.39 24.56
N PRO A 591 44.15 -14.77 25.78
CA PRO A 591 44.13 -13.86 26.93
C PRO A 591 44.96 -14.28 28.16
N LEU A 592 45.20 -13.34 29.09
CA LEU A 592 45.37 -13.55 30.56
C LEU A 592 45.64 -12.22 31.32
N GLY A 593 45.30 -12.16 32.62
CA GLY A 593 46.08 -11.37 33.61
C GLY A 593 45.64 -9.96 34.05
N ILE A 594 44.68 -9.87 34.98
CA ILE A 594 44.81 -9.33 36.36
C ILE A 594 45.49 -7.95 36.64
N GLU A 595 44.78 -7.15 37.46
CA GLU A 595 45.21 -6.07 38.42
C GLU A 595 45.22 -4.55 38.06
N LYS A 596 44.47 -3.78 38.90
CA LYS A 596 44.77 -2.50 39.63
C LYS A 596 45.39 -1.29 38.88
N GLU A 597 45.14 -0.02 39.23
CA GLU A 597 44.37 0.64 40.30
C GLU A 597 44.14 2.14 39.96
N ARG A 598 43.11 2.78 40.56
CA ARG A 598 43.04 4.25 40.91
C ARG A 598 43.12 5.30 39.78
N SER A 599 42.71 6.57 39.97
CA SER A 599 41.66 7.24 40.79
C SER A 599 41.67 8.75 40.48
N LEU A 600 40.59 9.49 40.79
CA LEU A 600 40.46 10.97 40.76
C LEU A 600 40.33 11.57 39.33
N GLY A 601 39.51 12.59 39.04
CA GLY A 601 38.49 13.29 39.83
C GLY A 601 38.57 14.83 39.68
N GLY A 602 37.47 15.50 39.28
CA GLY A 602 37.31 16.96 39.42
C GLY A 602 36.84 17.75 38.18
N ASP A 603 35.54 18.07 38.15
CA ASP A 603 34.99 19.37 37.68
C ASP A 603 35.35 20.49 38.72
N PRO A 604 35.19 21.83 38.50
CA PRO A 604 34.11 22.46 37.70
C PRO A 604 34.37 23.84 36.98
N CYS A 605 33.38 24.22 36.17
CA CYS A 605 32.84 25.57 35.87
C CYS A 605 33.60 26.87 36.22
N ARG A 606 33.71 27.80 35.23
CA ARG A 606 33.02 29.12 35.14
C ARG A 606 33.51 29.92 33.91
N GLY A 607 32.72 30.90 33.44
CA GLY A 607 33.07 31.78 32.30
C GLY A 607 33.00 33.28 32.65
N SER A 608 33.13 34.14 31.63
CA SER A 608 32.96 35.59 31.73
C SER A 608 32.53 36.22 30.39
N SER A 609 31.73 37.30 30.49
CA SER A 609 31.33 38.25 29.44
C SER A 609 32.43 39.32 29.23
N GLU A 610 32.34 40.43 28.47
CA GLU A 610 31.28 41.16 27.74
C GLU A 610 31.94 42.24 26.83
N LYS A 611 31.16 42.93 25.97
CA LYS A 611 31.42 44.29 25.39
C LYS A 611 32.54 44.46 24.34
N ASP A 612 32.51 45.45 23.43
CA ASP A 612 31.67 46.65 23.22
C ASP A 612 31.07 46.75 21.79
N GLY A 613 30.24 47.76 21.51
CA GLY A 613 29.84 48.16 20.15
C GLY A 613 29.32 49.61 20.07
N GLU A 614 29.39 50.23 18.88
CA GLU A 614 28.76 51.48 18.38
C GLU A 614 29.25 51.61 16.92
N GLU A 615 28.43 51.60 15.85
CA GLU A 615 27.42 52.55 15.37
C GLU A 615 27.98 53.88 14.81
N ILE A 616 27.82 54.12 13.50
CA ILE A 616 27.33 55.34 12.82
C ILE A 616 27.51 55.22 11.28
N SER A 617 26.74 56.00 10.52
CA SER A 617 26.44 55.83 9.10
C SER A 617 26.86 57.00 8.19
N ARG A 618 26.79 56.76 6.86
CA ARG A 618 26.62 57.70 5.73
C ARG A 618 27.84 58.42 5.12
N LEU A 619 27.59 58.90 3.89
CA LEU A 619 28.45 59.61 2.92
C LEU A 619 29.40 58.66 2.15
N GLU A 620 29.59 58.75 0.82
CA GLU A 620 28.93 59.59 -0.18
C GLU A 620 29.01 58.95 -1.58
N SER A 621 27.98 59.23 -2.37
CA SER A 621 27.91 59.15 -3.82
C SER A 621 28.92 60.07 -4.53
N GLU A 622 29.55 59.60 -5.63
CA GLU A 622 29.48 60.22 -6.97
C GLU A 622 30.50 59.62 -7.98
N LEU A 623 30.12 59.69 -9.27
CA LEU A 623 30.87 59.57 -10.55
C LEU A 623 30.14 58.62 -11.52
N VAL A 624 29.08 59.02 -12.24
CA VAL A 624 28.92 60.07 -13.30
C VAL A 624 29.11 59.53 -14.72
N SER A 625 28.06 59.78 -15.53
CA SER A 625 27.95 59.84 -17.00
C SER A 625 28.10 58.58 -17.86
N GLY A 626 27.20 58.44 -18.85
CA GLY A 626 27.21 57.38 -19.85
C GLY A 626 25.94 57.28 -20.72
N ASP A 627 25.28 58.39 -21.07
CA ASP A 627 24.12 58.40 -21.96
C ASP A 627 24.47 57.94 -23.39
N VAL A 628 23.67 57.03 -23.96
CA VAL A 628 23.37 56.98 -25.40
C VAL A 628 21.89 56.64 -25.60
N ARG A 629 21.16 57.57 -26.23
CA ARG A 629 19.80 57.39 -26.79
C ARG A 629 19.86 56.98 -28.27
N MET A 630 18.68 56.85 -28.89
CA MET A 630 18.37 56.58 -30.31
C MET A 630 18.14 55.08 -30.61
N ASP A 631 17.11 54.67 -31.35
CA ASP A 631 16.04 55.44 -32.02
C ASP A 631 14.74 54.62 -32.17
N GLU A 632 13.65 55.30 -32.58
CA GLU A 632 12.33 54.71 -32.87
C GLU A 632 12.27 53.95 -34.22
N ALA A 633 11.12 53.31 -34.48
CA ALA A 633 10.87 52.40 -35.61
C ALA A 633 10.93 53.06 -37.01
N PRO A 634 10.84 52.24 -38.07
CA PRO A 634 9.54 52.25 -38.75
C PRO A 634 9.01 50.88 -39.22
N ASP A 635 7.68 50.86 -39.39
CA ASP A 635 6.89 49.86 -40.12
C ASP A 635 7.20 49.89 -41.63
N GLN A 636 7.27 48.72 -42.29
CA GLN A 636 7.10 48.65 -43.74
C GLN A 636 6.70 47.26 -44.25
N THR A 637 5.97 47.29 -45.37
CA THR A 637 5.06 46.23 -45.83
C THR A 637 5.59 45.49 -47.07
N GLU A 638 4.94 44.36 -47.40
CA GLU A 638 4.88 43.69 -48.71
C GLU A 638 6.05 42.83 -49.24
N ALA A 639 5.73 41.52 -49.29
CA ALA A 639 5.83 40.65 -50.47
C ALA A 639 7.19 40.39 -51.16
N SER A 640 7.68 39.16 -51.05
CA SER A 640 7.53 38.17 -52.15
C SER A 640 8.14 36.80 -51.82
N SER A 641 7.33 35.73 -51.95
CA SER A 641 7.86 34.44 -52.41
C SER A 641 6.79 33.69 -53.19
N GLN A 642 7.14 33.32 -54.43
CA GLN A 642 6.28 32.54 -55.32
C GLN A 642 6.25 31.08 -54.85
N ARG A 643 5.07 30.44 -54.81
CA ARG A 643 4.95 28.98 -54.96
C ARG A 643 3.60 28.58 -55.55
N GLN A 644 3.59 27.42 -56.19
CA GLN A 644 2.59 27.05 -57.18
C GLN A 644 1.42 26.24 -56.59
N LYS A 645 0.23 26.53 -57.13
CA LYS A 645 -0.94 25.65 -57.40
C LYS A 645 -1.18 24.41 -56.51
N GLU A 646 -2.41 24.34 -56.01
CA GLU A 646 -3.07 23.16 -55.43
C GLU A 646 -3.10 21.96 -56.42
N PRO A 647 -3.49 20.74 -55.95
CA PRO A 647 -4.93 20.43 -55.97
C PRO A 647 -5.49 19.78 -54.70
N GLN A 648 -6.80 19.91 -54.52
CA GLN A 648 -7.58 19.39 -53.39
C GLN A 648 -8.04 17.93 -53.56
N SER A 649 -8.29 17.28 -52.42
CA SER A 649 -9.27 16.20 -52.18
C SER A 649 -9.06 14.79 -52.78
N ARG A 650 -8.81 13.83 -51.86
CA ARG A 650 -9.20 12.40 -51.80
C ARG A 650 -8.47 11.83 -50.56
N SER A 651 -9.01 11.02 -49.67
CA SER A 651 -10.33 10.43 -49.42
C SER A 651 -10.14 9.62 -48.13
N SER A 652 -10.87 9.94 -47.06
CA SER A 652 -10.65 9.42 -45.69
C SER A 652 -11.00 7.94 -45.47
N GLU A 653 -11.25 7.17 -46.53
CA GLU A 653 -11.64 5.76 -46.48
C GLU A 653 -10.43 4.80 -46.58
N ASP A 654 -9.36 5.21 -47.27
CA ASP A 654 -8.18 4.38 -47.58
C ASP A 654 -7.34 4.02 -46.32
N LEU A 655 -7.46 4.81 -45.24
CA LEU A 655 -6.79 4.55 -43.96
C LEU A 655 -7.56 3.52 -43.09
N ALA A 656 -8.89 3.48 -43.21
CA ALA A 656 -9.73 2.55 -42.45
C ALA A 656 -9.66 1.11 -42.99
N GLU A 657 -9.37 0.95 -44.29
CA GLU A 657 -9.27 -0.36 -44.93
C GLU A 657 -7.92 -1.05 -44.64
N ARG A 658 -6.82 -0.28 -44.56
CA ARG A 658 -5.48 -0.79 -44.17
C ARG A 658 -5.45 -1.36 -42.76
N LEU A 659 -6.17 -0.76 -41.80
CA LEU A 659 -6.26 -1.26 -40.42
C LEU A 659 -7.08 -2.56 -40.29
N ARG A 660 -7.90 -2.92 -41.29
CA ARG A 660 -8.67 -4.18 -41.29
C ARG A 660 -7.90 -5.38 -41.84
N GLN A 661 -6.86 -5.16 -42.66
CA GLN A 661 -6.09 -6.26 -43.26
C GLN A 661 -5.04 -6.88 -42.32
N GLN A 662 -4.67 -6.21 -41.22
CA GLN A 662 -3.57 -6.67 -40.36
C GLN A 662 -3.95 -7.72 -39.30
N TYR A 663 -5.24 -8.06 -39.15
CA TYR A 663 -5.74 -8.94 -38.08
C TYR A 663 -6.39 -10.26 -38.54
N CYS A 664 -6.23 -10.69 -39.79
CA CYS A 664 -6.72 -11.98 -40.28
C CYS A 664 -5.72 -12.68 -41.21
N GLY A 665 -4.94 -13.64 -40.71
CA GLY A 665 -3.98 -14.35 -41.59
C GLY A 665 -3.01 -15.36 -40.98
N ALA A 666 -3.43 -16.31 -40.14
CA ALA A 666 -2.69 -17.56 -39.92
C ALA A 666 -3.62 -18.66 -39.35
N GLY A 667 -3.75 -19.81 -40.00
CA GLY A 667 -4.65 -20.88 -39.57
C GLY A 667 -4.19 -22.30 -39.92
N GLY A 668 -4.93 -23.29 -39.41
CA GLY A 668 -4.72 -24.73 -39.58
C GLY A 668 -4.09 -25.39 -38.34
N LYS A 669 -4.50 -26.59 -37.86
CA LYS A 669 -5.50 -27.60 -38.30
C LYS A 669 -6.05 -28.27 -37.02
N ALA A 670 -7.22 -28.90 -36.91
CA ALA A 670 -8.33 -29.23 -37.83
C ALA A 670 -9.68 -29.01 -37.07
N GLY A 671 -10.85 -29.66 -37.27
CA GLY A 671 -11.29 -30.71 -38.20
C GLY A 671 -12.61 -31.39 -37.76
N ASN A 672 -13.78 -30.87 -38.20
CA ASN A 672 -15.13 -31.49 -38.17
C ASN A 672 -15.77 -31.80 -36.78
N ARG A 673 -17.10 -31.66 -36.55
CA ARG A 673 -18.28 -31.66 -37.46
C ARG A 673 -19.51 -31.00 -36.77
N SER A 674 -20.36 -30.27 -37.53
CA SER A 674 -21.85 -30.21 -37.41
C SER A 674 -22.50 -29.66 -36.11
N LYS A 675 -23.53 -28.77 -36.08
CA LYS A 675 -24.46 -28.27 -37.13
C LYS A 675 -25.10 -26.90 -36.74
N THR A 676 -25.24 -26.04 -37.74
CA THR A 676 -26.17 -24.90 -37.96
C THR A 676 -27.41 -24.68 -37.05
N VAL A 677 -27.68 -23.40 -36.72
CA VAL A 677 -28.98 -22.70 -36.98
C VAL A 677 -28.72 -21.24 -37.43
N ARG A 678 -29.62 -20.66 -38.24
CA ARG A 678 -29.53 -19.36 -38.94
C ARG A 678 -30.04 -18.17 -38.11
N ALA A 679 -29.71 -16.96 -38.57
CA ALA A 679 -30.09 -15.68 -37.98
C ALA A 679 -31.40 -15.07 -38.52
N GLY A 680 -31.89 -14.04 -37.81
CA GLY A 680 -32.88 -13.04 -38.23
C GLY A 680 -33.76 -12.59 -37.06
N ARG A 681 -34.22 -11.35 -36.91
CA ARG A 681 -33.94 -9.99 -37.41
C ARG A 681 -34.82 -9.08 -36.52
N GLN A 682 -34.45 -7.83 -36.24
CA GLN A 682 -35.25 -6.95 -35.36
C GLN A 682 -36.45 -6.33 -36.08
N GLU A 683 -37.56 -6.18 -35.37
CA GLU A 683 -38.62 -5.18 -35.62
C GLU A 683 -39.05 -4.50 -34.29
N LYS A 684 -39.62 -3.30 -34.43
CA LYS A 684 -40.25 -2.42 -33.42
C LYS A 684 -41.27 -1.55 -34.17
N PRO A 685 -42.24 -0.88 -33.51
CA PRO A 685 -42.88 -1.13 -32.22
C PRO A 685 -44.44 -1.12 -32.32
N GLY A 686 -45.17 -1.54 -31.27
CA GLY A 686 -46.64 -1.42 -31.26
C GLY A 686 -47.33 -1.81 -29.94
N THR A 687 -48.09 -0.86 -29.40
CA THR A 687 -48.96 -0.88 -28.20
C THR A 687 -49.96 -2.04 -28.04
N GLY A 688 -50.22 -2.47 -26.79
CA GLY A 688 -51.58 -2.85 -26.36
C GLY A 688 -51.77 -4.04 -25.39
N ALA A 689 -51.86 -3.76 -24.07
CA ALA A 689 -52.48 -4.60 -23.01
C ALA A 689 -51.89 -6.03 -22.78
N ILE A 690 -52.13 -6.78 -21.70
CA ILE A 690 -52.93 -6.65 -20.46
C ILE A 690 -52.01 -7.00 -19.26
N VAL A 691 -52.22 -6.38 -18.08
CA VAL A 691 -51.51 -6.74 -16.84
C VAL A 691 -52.07 -8.06 -16.28
N GLY A 692 -51.24 -9.11 -16.23
CA GLY A 692 -51.53 -10.33 -15.47
C GLY A 692 -51.27 -10.14 -13.98
N ASP A 693 -52.09 -10.74 -13.11
CA ASP A 693 -52.00 -10.54 -11.66
C ASP A 693 -50.72 -11.17 -11.08
N PRO A 694 -49.82 -10.38 -10.43
CA PRO A 694 -48.62 -10.91 -9.80
C PRO A 694 -48.90 -11.90 -8.66
N ALA A 695 -50.12 -11.98 -8.12
CA ALA A 695 -50.50 -13.00 -7.16
C ALA A 695 -50.48 -14.42 -7.74
N GLN A 696 -50.88 -14.60 -9.01
CA GLN A 696 -50.90 -15.92 -9.67
C GLN A 696 -49.50 -16.38 -10.11
N ALA A 697 -48.63 -15.44 -10.49
CA ALA A 697 -47.22 -15.75 -10.75
C ALA A 697 -46.46 -16.14 -9.46
N ALA A 698 -46.84 -15.58 -8.31
CA ALA A 698 -46.28 -15.98 -7.02
C ALA A 698 -46.75 -17.39 -6.60
N PHE A 699 -48.05 -17.69 -6.72
CA PHE A 699 -48.61 -19.00 -6.34
C PHE A 699 -47.99 -20.17 -7.13
N ASN A 700 -47.81 -20.01 -8.44
CA ASN A 700 -47.20 -21.05 -9.28
C ASN A 700 -45.69 -21.27 -8.98
N HIS A 701 -45.00 -20.27 -8.43
CA HIS A 701 -43.60 -20.42 -7.97
C HIS A 701 -43.47 -21.01 -6.56
N GLU A 702 -44.57 -21.12 -5.80
CA GLU A 702 -44.56 -21.75 -4.47
C GLU A 702 -44.57 -23.28 -4.55
N GLU A 703 -45.37 -23.89 -5.44
CA GLU A 703 -45.35 -25.34 -5.67
C GLU A 703 -43.97 -25.83 -6.13
N GLU A 704 -43.39 -25.17 -7.14
CA GLU A 704 -42.11 -25.57 -7.77
C GLU A 704 -40.89 -25.48 -6.82
N ASN A 705 -40.96 -24.66 -5.76
CA ASN A 705 -39.90 -24.58 -4.74
C ASN A 705 -40.13 -25.50 -3.53
N LEU A 706 -41.37 -25.90 -3.24
CA LEU A 706 -41.67 -26.91 -2.23
C LEU A 706 -41.24 -28.31 -2.67
N GLU A 707 -41.26 -28.61 -3.97
CA GLU A 707 -40.86 -29.92 -4.51
C GLU A 707 -39.35 -30.21 -4.50
N LYS A 708 -38.48 -29.29 -4.04
CA LYS A 708 -37.03 -29.55 -3.94
C LYS A 708 -36.73 -30.53 -2.78
N PRO A 709 -36.29 -31.78 -3.04
CA PRO A 709 -36.22 -32.84 -2.01
C PRO A 709 -35.19 -32.56 -0.90
N GLY A 710 -34.29 -31.61 -1.11
CA GLY A 710 -33.34 -31.15 -0.10
C GLY A 710 -33.89 -30.14 0.93
N ALA A 711 -35.04 -29.51 0.68
CA ALA A 711 -35.60 -28.47 1.56
C ALA A 711 -36.46 -29.07 2.70
N LEU A 712 -37.45 -29.89 2.37
CA LEU A 712 -38.27 -30.60 3.37
C LEU A 712 -37.40 -31.45 4.32
N ARG A 713 -36.40 -32.16 3.78
CA ARG A 713 -35.50 -33.00 4.59
C ARG A 713 -34.66 -32.20 5.59
N ARG A 714 -34.33 -30.94 5.31
CA ARG A 714 -33.67 -30.03 6.28
C ARG A 714 -34.66 -29.52 7.31
N MET A 715 -35.84 -29.10 6.89
CA MET A 715 -36.88 -28.62 7.81
C MET A 715 -37.29 -29.71 8.81
N GLY A 716 -37.40 -30.97 8.37
CA GLY A 716 -37.63 -32.12 9.25
C GLY A 716 -36.46 -32.44 10.20
N LEU A 717 -35.23 -32.06 9.86
CA LEU A 717 -34.06 -32.25 10.72
C LEU A 717 -34.00 -31.16 11.80
N ASP A 718 -34.24 -29.90 11.43
CA ASP A 718 -34.37 -28.78 12.36
C ASP A 718 -35.53 -29.01 13.34
N LEU A 719 -36.71 -29.38 12.82
CA LEU A 719 -37.90 -29.69 13.62
C LEU A 719 -37.72 -30.96 14.47
N GLY A 720 -37.00 -31.95 13.95
CA GLY A 720 -36.64 -33.18 14.67
C GLY A 720 -35.71 -32.93 15.86
N MET A 721 -34.78 -31.97 15.76
CA MET A 721 -33.93 -31.57 16.90
C MET A 721 -34.73 -30.81 17.97
N LEU A 722 -35.70 -29.98 17.57
CA LEU A 722 -36.63 -29.35 18.53
C LEU A 722 -37.55 -30.37 19.22
N PHE A 723 -38.06 -31.35 18.46
CA PHE A 723 -38.82 -32.46 19.02
C PHE A 723 -37.98 -33.34 19.95
N LEU A 724 -36.72 -33.61 19.60
CA LEU A 724 -35.79 -34.35 20.46
C LEU A 724 -35.54 -33.61 21.79
N GLY A 725 -35.37 -32.28 21.77
CA GLY A 725 -35.28 -31.47 22.99
C GLY A 725 -36.53 -31.61 23.88
N PHE A 726 -37.72 -31.55 23.29
CA PHE A 726 -38.99 -31.75 24.01
C PHE A 726 -39.14 -33.17 24.58
N VAL A 727 -38.77 -34.19 23.80
CA VAL A 727 -38.74 -35.59 24.24
C VAL A 727 -37.70 -35.82 25.34
N THR A 728 -36.55 -35.13 25.33
CA THR A 728 -35.56 -35.22 26.41
C THR A 728 -36.04 -34.54 27.70
N ILE A 729 -36.80 -33.44 27.60
CA ILE A 729 -37.43 -32.80 28.77
C ILE A 729 -38.44 -33.75 29.42
N ILE A 730 -39.28 -34.44 28.64
CA ILE A 730 -40.35 -35.32 29.15
C ILE A 730 -39.82 -36.71 29.54
N GLY A 731 -39.04 -37.35 28.68
CA GLY A 731 -38.50 -38.70 28.90
C GLY A 731 -37.32 -38.74 29.88
N GLY A 732 -36.50 -37.68 29.92
CA GLY A 732 -35.43 -37.56 30.92
C GLY A 732 -35.96 -37.55 32.36
N TYR A 733 -37.17 -37.00 32.57
CA TYR A 733 -37.85 -37.02 33.85
C TYR A 733 -38.28 -38.44 34.30
N GLN A 734 -38.65 -39.32 33.36
CA GLN A 734 -39.11 -40.68 33.65
C GLN A 734 -37.98 -41.69 33.87
N VAL A 735 -36.79 -41.45 33.30
CA VAL A 735 -35.68 -42.44 33.28
C VAL A 735 -34.60 -42.15 34.31
N LEU A 736 -34.39 -40.89 34.71
CA LEU A 736 -33.34 -40.48 35.64
C LEU A 736 -33.91 -40.25 37.04
N GLY A 737 -33.21 -40.71 38.08
CA GLY A 737 -33.54 -40.46 39.50
C GLY A 737 -33.10 -39.06 39.99
N ASP A 738 -32.79 -38.89 41.27
CA ASP A 738 -32.64 -37.56 41.92
C ASP A 738 -31.47 -36.65 41.46
N ARG A 739 -30.79 -36.99 40.36
CA ARG A 739 -29.92 -36.07 39.60
C ARG A 739 -30.52 -35.62 38.25
N LYS A 740 -31.83 -35.83 38.03
CA LYS A 740 -32.67 -35.44 36.87
C LYS A 740 -32.16 -34.20 36.14
N TYR A 741 -32.08 -33.09 36.87
CA TYR A 741 -32.07 -31.78 36.25
C TYR A 741 -30.77 -31.38 35.55
N PHE A 742 -29.61 -31.77 36.10
CA PHE A 742 -28.31 -31.41 35.52
C PHE A 742 -28.02 -32.16 34.20
N VAL A 743 -28.41 -33.43 34.10
CA VAL A 743 -28.19 -34.23 32.88
C VAL A 743 -29.07 -33.72 31.74
N ILE A 744 -30.36 -33.44 32.02
CA ILE A 744 -31.28 -32.83 31.06
C ILE A 744 -30.73 -31.46 30.63
N SER A 745 -30.29 -30.63 31.57
CA SER A 745 -29.66 -29.32 31.32
C SER A 745 -28.48 -29.40 30.35
N VAL A 746 -27.55 -30.34 30.54
CA VAL A 746 -26.39 -30.54 29.65
C VAL A 746 -26.83 -31.01 28.25
N LEU A 747 -27.77 -31.95 28.16
CA LEU A 747 -28.31 -32.42 26.87
C LEU A 747 -28.99 -31.29 26.09
N LEU A 748 -29.77 -30.44 26.76
CA LEU A 748 -30.43 -29.28 26.15
C LEU A 748 -29.43 -28.25 25.63
N VAL A 749 -28.31 -28.01 26.33
CA VAL A 749 -27.21 -27.17 25.82
C VAL A 749 -26.58 -27.81 24.57
N LEU A 750 -26.31 -29.11 24.57
CA LEU A 750 -25.75 -29.80 23.42
C LEU A 750 -26.70 -29.75 22.21
N TYR A 751 -28.00 -29.96 22.39
CA TYR A 751 -28.99 -29.83 21.31
C TYR A 751 -29.14 -28.39 20.81
N ALA A 752 -28.93 -27.37 21.64
CA ALA A 752 -28.89 -25.98 21.20
C ALA A 752 -27.61 -25.64 20.39
N LEU A 753 -26.50 -26.38 20.59
CA LEU A 753 -25.23 -26.15 19.91
C LEU A 753 -25.02 -26.99 18.64
N ILE A 754 -25.66 -28.15 18.52
CA ILE A 754 -25.54 -29.02 17.32
C ILE A 754 -25.98 -28.32 16.01
N PRO A 755 -27.13 -27.61 15.94
CA PRO A 755 -27.53 -26.86 14.75
C PRO A 755 -26.53 -25.76 14.36
N PHE A 756 -25.91 -25.13 15.37
CA PHE A 756 -24.87 -24.12 15.14
C PHE A 756 -23.66 -24.73 14.42
N PHE A 757 -23.04 -25.78 14.96
CA PHE A 757 -21.89 -26.42 14.31
C PHE A 757 -22.24 -26.98 12.93
N ALA A 758 -23.39 -27.65 12.78
CA ALA A 758 -23.84 -28.22 11.51
C ALA A 758 -24.10 -27.18 10.40
N GLY A 759 -24.56 -25.98 10.75
CA GLY A 759 -24.70 -24.85 9.82
C GLY A 759 -23.36 -24.18 9.50
N PHE A 760 -22.55 -23.94 10.53
CA PHE A 760 -21.28 -23.20 10.44
C PHE A 760 -20.24 -23.91 9.55
N GLU A 761 -20.09 -25.22 9.75
CA GLU A 761 -19.13 -26.06 9.01
C GLU A 761 -19.46 -26.14 7.50
N ARG A 762 -20.74 -25.98 7.13
CA ARG A 762 -21.22 -26.09 5.74
C ARG A 762 -21.33 -24.75 5.01
N LYS A 763 -21.67 -23.66 5.69
CA LYS A 763 -21.83 -22.34 5.05
C LYS A 763 -20.53 -21.56 4.86
N LYS A 764 -19.47 -21.86 5.64
CA LYS A 764 -18.25 -21.02 5.70
C LYS A 764 -18.59 -19.52 5.86
N PRO A 765 -19.33 -19.13 6.92
CA PRO A 765 -19.79 -17.76 7.10
C PRO A 765 -18.62 -16.78 7.02
N LYS A 766 -18.83 -15.66 6.32
CA LYS A 766 -17.78 -14.65 6.15
C LYS A 766 -17.43 -14.07 7.52
N ALA A 767 -16.17 -13.74 7.78
CA ALA A 767 -15.74 -13.16 9.07
C ALA A 767 -16.61 -11.97 9.53
N ARG A 768 -17.09 -11.15 8.58
CA ARG A 768 -17.98 -10.00 8.81
C ARG A 768 -19.38 -10.41 9.31
N GLU A 769 -19.92 -11.53 8.85
CA GLU A 769 -21.21 -12.08 9.29
C GLU A 769 -21.13 -12.53 10.75
N ILE A 770 -20.04 -13.21 11.12
CA ILE A 770 -19.73 -13.62 12.50
C ILE A 770 -19.66 -12.39 13.42
N VAL A 771 -18.99 -11.31 13.00
CA VAL A 771 -18.91 -10.04 13.75
C VAL A 771 -20.31 -9.43 13.96
N ILE A 772 -21.18 -9.42 12.94
CA ILE A 772 -22.54 -8.88 13.07
C ILE A 772 -23.38 -9.70 14.06
N LEU A 773 -23.29 -11.03 14.00
CA LEU A 773 -23.96 -11.92 14.94
C LEU A 773 -23.45 -11.71 16.38
N ALA A 774 -22.13 -11.57 16.56
CA ALA A 774 -21.52 -11.25 17.86
C ALA A 774 -21.99 -9.89 18.40
N VAL A 775 -22.09 -8.85 17.56
CA VAL A 775 -22.61 -7.53 17.93
C VAL A 775 -24.09 -7.60 18.31
N LEU A 776 -24.91 -8.40 17.63
CA LEU A 776 -26.32 -8.60 17.98
C LEU A 776 -26.49 -9.33 19.32
N ILE A 777 -25.69 -10.37 19.58
CA ILE A 777 -25.63 -11.06 20.88
C ILE A 777 -25.21 -10.08 21.98
N ALA A 778 -24.13 -9.31 21.78
CA ALA A 778 -23.68 -8.30 22.74
C ALA A 778 -24.75 -7.22 22.99
N THR A 779 -25.46 -6.76 21.95
CA THR A 779 -26.54 -5.77 22.08
C THR A 779 -27.71 -6.34 22.89
N ALA A 780 -28.09 -7.61 22.69
CA ALA A 780 -29.12 -8.27 23.48
C ALA A 780 -28.73 -8.41 24.96
N VAL A 781 -27.47 -8.78 25.23
CA VAL A 781 -26.91 -8.89 26.59
C VAL A 781 -26.83 -7.53 27.29
N VAL A 782 -26.32 -6.49 26.63
CA VAL A 782 -26.26 -5.11 27.16
C VAL A 782 -27.67 -4.55 27.37
N GLY A 783 -28.62 -4.87 26.49
CA GLY A 783 -30.02 -4.53 26.68
C GLY A 783 -30.63 -5.09 27.96
N ARG A 784 -30.17 -6.25 28.46
CA ARG A 784 -30.56 -6.75 29.80
C ARG A 784 -29.96 -5.93 30.93
N ALA A 785 -28.71 -5.49 30.79
CA ALA A 785 -28.01 -4.69 31.79
C ALA A 785 -28.68 -3.32 31.96
N ALA A 786 -28.97 -2.64 30.84
CA ALA A 786 -29.56 -1.29 30.83
C ALA A 786 -30.93 -1.21 31.53
N PHE A 787 -31.71 -2.29 31.51
CA PHE A 787 -33.04 -2.36 32.14
C PHE A 787 -33.06 -3.23 33.42
N PHE A 788 -31.90 -3.44 34.07
CA PHE A 788 -31.82 -4.26 35.30
C PHE A 788 -32.73 -3.74 36.42
N MET A 789 -32.96 -2.43 36.51
CA MET A 789 -33.80 -1.79 37.53
C MET A 789 -35.30 -2.08 37.38
N ILE A 790 -35.76 -2.61 36.23
CA ILE A 790 -37.16 -2.97 36.00
C ILE A 790 -37.27 -4.50 35.93
N PRO A 791 -37.83 -5.17 36.95
CA PRO A 791 -38.01 -6.62 36.94
C PRO A 791 -38.73 -7.08 35.67
N ASN A 792 -38.16 -8.07 34.99
CA ASN A 792 -38.76 -8.79 33.87
C ASN A 792 -39.07 -7.95 32.61
N PHE A 793 -38.64 -6.69 32.56
CA PHE A 793 -38.83 -5.80 31.43
C PHE A 793 -37.53 -5.66 30.60
N LYS A 794 -37.29 -6.59 29.66
CA LYS A 794 -35.99 -6.74 28.97
C LYS A 794 -36.13 -6.84 27.44
N PRO A 795 -35.30 -6.15 26.64
CA PRO A 795 -35.39 -6.13 25.18
C PRO A 795 -34.84 -7.37 24.46
N ILE A 796 -34.32 -8.35 25.20
CA ILE A 796 -33.56 -9.51 24.66
C ILE A 796 -34.35 -10.23 23.54
N VAL A 797 -35.61 -10.59 23.81
CA VAL A 797 -36.44 -11.34 22.87
C VAL A 797 -36.79 -10.51 21.62
N ALA A 798 -37.00 -9.19 21.78
CA ALA A 798 -37.23 -8.30 20.65
C ALA A 798 -36.01 -8.24 19.70
N ILE A 799 -34.80 -8.17 20.25
CA ILE A 799 -33.55 -8.17 19.47
C ILE A 799 -33.35 -9.52 18.75
N ILE A 800 -33.66 -10.64 19.42
CA ILE A 800 -33.62 -11.98 18.82
C ILE A 800 -34.59 -12.11 17.64
N ILE A 801 -35.85 -11.65 17.81
CA ILE A 801 -36.87 -11.65 16.76
C ILE A 801 -36.41 -10.80 15.56
N ILE A 802 -35.94 -9.58 15.80
CA ILE A 802 -35.42 -8.69 14.75
C ILE A 802 -34.22 -9.33 14.02
N SER A 803 -33.34 -10.01 14.76
CA SER A 803 -32.18 -10.72 14.17
C SER A 803 -32.61 -11.88 13.27
N GLY A 804 -33.60 -12.68 13.70
CA GLY A 804 -34.16 -13.75 12.88
C GLY A 804 -34.87 -13.24 11.63
N VAL A 805 -35.61 -12.14 11.74
CA VAL A 805 -36.26 -11.47 10.59
C VAL A 805 -35.23 -10.98 9.57
N ALA A 806 -34.16 -10.32 10.01
CA ALA A 806 -33.17 -9.70 9.12
C ALA A 806 -32.15 -10.70 8.52
N LEU A 807 -31.74 -11.71 9.29
CA LEU A 807 -30.62 -12.59 8.95
C LEU A 807 -31.03 -14.07 8.77
N GLY A 808 -32.33 -14.36 8.83
CA GLY A 808 -32.92 -15.68 8.60
C GLY A 808 -32.94 -16.60 9.82
N LYS A 809 -33.66 -17.73 9.68
CA LYS A 809 -33.98 -18.68 10.76
C LYS A 809 -32.77 -19.22 11.53
N GLU A 810 -31.65 -19.50 10.86
CA GLU A 810 -30.43 -20.05 11.46
C GLU A 810 -29.73 -19.00 12.35
N SER A 811 -29.62 -17.78 11.82
CA SER A 811 -29.07 -16.62 12.53
C SER A 811 -29.92 -16.24 13.74
N GLY A 812 -31.26 -16.25 13.60
CA GLY A 812 -32.20 -16.01 14.69
C GLY A 812 -32.08 -17.06 15.81
N PHE A 813 -31.99 -18.34 15.46
CA PHE A 813 -31.75 -19.43 16.40
C PHE A 813 -30.45 -19.23 17.19
N LEU A 814 -29.34 -18.94 16.48
CA LEU A 814 -28.02 -18.74 17.08
C LEU A 814 -27.98 -17.54 18.03
N VAL A 815 -28.48 -16.38 17.58
CA VAL A 815 -28.55 -15.17 18.42
C VAL A 815 -29.42 -15.44 19.65
N GLY A 816 -30.52 -16.19 19.52
CA GLY A 816 -31.35 -16.64 20.64
C GLY A 816 -30.58 -17.46 21.68
N ALA A 817 -29.99 -18.59 21.27
CA ALA A 817 -29.26 -19.49 22.16
C ALA A 817 -28.07 -18.79 22.84
N MET A 818 -27.25 -18.08 22.07
CA MET A 818 -26.04 -17.44 22.59
C MET A 818 -26.33 -16.22 23.46
N SER A 819 -27.37 -15.44 23.15
CA SER A 819 -27.78 -14.32 24.02
C SER A 819 -28.24 -14.82 25.38
N ALA A 820 -29.05 -15.88 25.44
CA ALA A 820 -29.46 -16.50 26.70
C ALA A 820 -28.26 -17.01 27.50
N PHE A 821 -27.35 -17.76 26.86
CA PHE A 821 -26.16 -18.32 27.49
C PHE A 821 -25.23 -17.24 28.06
N VAL A 822 -24.75 -16.32 27.22
CA VAL A 822 -23.80 -15.27 27.62
C VAL A 822 -24.42 -14.35 28.67
N SER A 823 -25.72 -14.05 28.52
CA SER A 823 -26.42 -13.21 29.48
C SER A 823 -26.54 -13.89 30.86
N ASN A 824 -26.94 -15.15 30.91
CA ASN A 824 -27.06 -15.85 32.19
C ASN A 824 -25.71 -16.14 32.84
N PHE A 825 -24.66 -16.40 32.05
CA PHE A 825 -23.29 -16.53 32.53
C PHE A 825 -22.81 -15.24 33.23
N LEU A 826 -23.00 -14.08 32.61
CA LEU A 826 -22.59 -12.77 33.18
C LEU A 826 -23.43 -12.34 34.39
N PHE A 827 -24.72 -12.72 34.44
CA PHE A 827 -25.63 -12.40 35.55
C PHE A 827 -25.78 -13.53 36.60
N GLY A 828 -24.88 -14.52 36.60
CA GLY A 828 -24.82 -15.56 37.65
C GLY A 828 -26.04 -16.49 37.73
N GLN A 829 -26.78 -16.70 36.63
CA GLN A 829 -27.98 -17.52 36.63
C GLN A 829 -27.68 -18.97 36.24
N GLY A 830 -27.79 -19.90 37.19
CA GLY A 830 -27.41 -21.30 37.02
C GLY A 830 -28.48 -22.16 36.32
N PRO A 831 -29.38 -22.83 37.07
CA PRO A 831 -30.05 -24.04 36.57
C PRO A 831 -30.94 -23.85 35.33
N TRP A 832 -31.82 -22.85 35.31
CA TRP A 832 -32.80 -22.67 34.21
C TRP A 832 -32.21 -22.27 32.85
N THR A 833 -30.91 -22.00 32.77
CA THR A 833 -30.27 -21.42 31.58
C THR A 833 -30.50 -22.20 30.29
N PRO A 834 -30.44 -23.55 30.25
CA PRO A 834 -30.70 -24.31 29.02
C PRO A 834 -32.15 -24.19 28.52
N TYR A 835 -33.11 -24.03 29.43
CA TYR A 835 -34.53 -23.87 29.11
C TYR A 835 -34.75 -22.49 28.48
N GLN A 836 -34.12 -21.44 29.03
CA GLN A 836 -34.12 -20.11 28.43
C GLN A 836 -33.39 -20.07 27.08
N MET A 837 -32.27 -20.79 26.93
CA MET A 837 -31.54 -20.93 25.66
C MET A 837 -32.43 -21.53 24.57
N ILE A 838 -33.10 -22.65 24.84
CA ILE A 838 -33.98 -23.30 23.87
C ILE A 838 -35.20 -22.44 23.55
N ALA A 839 -35.86 -21.86 24.56
CA ALA A 839 -37.01 -20.99 24.34
C ALA A 839 -36.65 -19.79 23.43
N MET A 840 -35.54 -19.10 23.73
CA MET A 840 -35.07 -17.97 22.93
C MET A 840 -34.61 -18.39 21.52
N ALA A 841 -33.97 -19.56 21.38
CA ALA A 841 -33.56 -20.09 20.08
C ALA A 841 -34.75 -20.45 19.18
N ILE A 842 -35.80 -21.09 19.73
CA ILE A 842 -37.03 -21.40 18.97
C ILE A 842 -37.73 -20.10 18.53
N ILE A 843 -37.83 -19.09 19.40
CA ILE A 843 -38.45 -17.80 19.05
C ILE A 843 -37.70 -17.12 17.89
N GLY A 844 -36.37 -17.06 17.95
CA GLY A 844 -35.55 -16.51 16.86
C GLY A 844 -35.65 -17.31 15.56
N TYR A 845 -35.71 -18.64 15.65
CA TYR A 845 -35.90 -19.53 14.51
C TYR A 845 -37.26 -19.31 13.84
N LEU A 846 -38.35 -19.29 14.62
CA LEU A 846 -39.71 -19.07 14.12
C LEU A 846 -39.87 -17.67 13.51
N ALA A 847 -39.29 -16.64 14.12
CA ALA A 847 -39.26 -15.29 13.55
C ALA A 847 -38.60 -15.28 12.16
N GLY A 848 -37.44 -15.93 12.02
CA GLY A 848 -36.73 -16.04 10.75
C GLY A 848 -37.31 -17.06 9.76
N LEU A 849 -38.20 -17.96 10.20
CA LEU A 849 -38.93 -18.87 9.31
C LEU A 849 -40.17 -18.18 8.71
N ILE A 850 -40.91 -17.44 9.54
CA ILE A 850 -42.20 -16.84 9.18
C ILE A 850 -42.00 -15.49 8.45
N PHE A 851 -41.13 -14.61 8.95
CA PHE A 851 -41.10 -13.21 8.51
C PHE A 851 -39.95 -12.86 7.56
N HIS A 852 -38.88 -13.67 7.49
CA HIS A 852 -37.71 -13.37 6.66
C HIS A 852 -38.05 -13.24 5.16
N ARG A 853 -39.02 -14.01 4.66
CA ARG A 853 -39.47 -13.95 3.25
C ARG A 853 -40.30 -12.70 2.91
N PHE A 854 -40.73 -11.91 3.88
CA PHE A 854 -41.56 -10.71 3.67
C PHE A 854 -40.76 -9.40 3.72
N GLU A 855 -39.45 -9.49 3.49
CA GLU A 855 -38.49 -8.40 3.62
C GLU A 855 -38.93 -7.15 2.84
N GLY A 856 -38.98 -6.00 3.52
CA GLY A 856 -39.45 -4.73 2.95
C GLY A 856 -40.96 -4.45 3.04
N ARG A 857 -41.82 -5.45 3.30
CA ARG A 857 -43.29 -5.25 3.49
C ARG A 857 -43.79 -5.52 4.92
N ILE A 858 -42.90 -5.87 5.85
CA ILE A 858 -43.25 -6.25 7.22
C ILE A 858 -43.90 -5.06 7.96
N ARG A 859 -45.20 -5.18 8.24
CA ARG A 859 -45.91 -4.29 9.16
C ARG A 859 -45.44 -4.60 10.58
N VAL A 860 -45.18 -3.56 11.38
CA VAL A 860 -44.70 -3.71 12.78
C VAL A 860 -45.71 -4.48 13.64
N PHE A 861 -47.01 -4.28 13.39
CA PHE A 861 -48.09 -4.87 14.20
C PHE A 861 -48.10 -6.42 14.21
N PRO A 862 -48.09 -7.15 13.07
CA PRO A 862 -47.90 -8.60 13.08
C PRO A 862 -46.69 -9.09 13.87
N LEU A 863 -45.55 -8.37 13.81
CA LEU A 863 -44.35 -8.76 14.53
C LEU A 863 -44.48 -8.55 16.05
N VAL A 864 -45.13 -7.46 16.47
CA VAL A 864 -45.47 -7.17 17.87
C VAL A 864 -46.42 -8.22 18.43
N VAL A 865 -47.47 -8.60 17.69
CA VAL A 865 -48.41 -9.65 18.09
C VAL A 865 -47.71 -11.01 18.19
N PHE A 866 -46.90 -11.38 17.19
CA PHE A 866 -46.08 -12.59 17.23
C PHE A 866 -45.17 -12.61 18.46
N GLY A 867 -44.40 -11.54 18.70
CA GLY A 867 -43.49 -11.45 19.84
C GLY A 867 -44.20 -11.54 21.20
N ALA A 868 -45.34 -10.87 21.36
CA ALA A 868 -46.14 -10.97 22.57
C ALA A 868 -46.64 -12.42 22.82
N LEU A 869 -47.22 -13.05 21.79
CA LEU A 869 -47.74 -14.42 21.89
C LEU A 869 -46.63 -15.44 22.13
N THR A 870 -45.51 -15.36 21.42
CA THR A 870 -44.40 -16.31 21.61
C THR A 870 -43.69 -16.11 22.94
N THR A 871 -43.53 -14.88 23.42
CA THR A 871 -42.96 -14.67 24.76
C THR A 871 -43.92 -15.17 25.85
N PHE A 872 -45.23 -14.96 25.72
CA PHE A 872 -46.20 -15.44 26.71
C PHE A 872 -46.34 -16.97 26.71
N PHE A 873 -46.63 -17.57 25.56
CA PHE A 873 -46.96 -19.00 25.49
C PHE A 873 -45.73 -19.90 25.36
N LEU A 874 -44.74 -19.55 24.53
CA LEU A 874 -43.62 -20.45 24.23
C LEU A 874 -42.47 -20.26 25.25
N TYR A 875 -42.05 -19.02 25.51
CA TYR A 875 -41.04 -18.78 26.55
C TYR A 875 -41.59 -19.06 27.95
N GLY A 876 -42.80 -18.59 28.26
CA GLY A 876 -43.48 -18.89 29.52
C GLY A 876 -43.59 -20.39 29.78
N ALA A 877 -44.19 -21.16 28.89
CA ALA A 877 -44.36 -22.61 29.12
C ALA A 877 -43.04 -23.37 29.28
N ILE A 878 -41.99 -23.02 28.52
CA ILE A 878 -40.68 -23.70 28.66
C ILE A 878 -40.01 -23.34 30.00
N VAL A 879 -40.16 -22.11 30.49
CA VAL A 879 -39.56 -21.67 31.77
C VAL A 879 -40.40 -22.12 32.98
N ASP A 880 -41.73 -22.10 32.92
CA ASP A 880 -42.59 -22.61 33.98
C ASP A 880 -42.48 -24.14 34.13
N LEU A 881 -42.20 -24.83 33.03
CA LEU A 881 -41.87 -26.27 33.04
C LEU A 881 -40.55 -26.58 33.76
N TRP A 882 -39.57 -25.66 33.77
CA TRP A 882 -38.42 -25.78 34.68
C TRP A 882 -38.87 -25.72 36.14
N THR A 883 -39.71 -24.73 36.49
CA THR A 883 -40.18 -24.53 37.86
C THR A 883 -40.84 -25.80 38.39
N ILE A 884 -41.71 -26.44 37.59
CA ILE A 884 -42.32 -27.74 37.92
C ILE A 884 -41.26 -28.81 38.25
N PHE A 885 -40.31 -29.07 37.34
CA PHE A 885 -39.30 -30.11 37.54
C PHE A 885 -38.24 -29.81 38.61
N SER A 886 -38.11 -28.55 39.03
CA SER A 886 -37.19 -28.14 40.11
C SER A 886 -37.86 -28.08 41.48
N ALA A 887 -39.17 -27.85 41.55
CA ALA A 887 -39.91 -27.64 42.80
C ALA A 887 -40.69 -28.87 43.28
N THR A 888 -41.02 -29.83 42.41
CA THR A 888 -41.76 -31.04 42.79
C THR A 888 -41.11 -32.34 42.31
N SER A 889 -40.99 -33.30 43.24
CA SER A 889 -40.48 -34.65 42.95
C SER A 889 -41.51 -35.55 42.25
N GLU A 890 -42.79 -35.22 42.39
CA GLU A 890 -43.94 -35.89 41.75
C GLU A 890 -44.98 -34.80 41.36
N PRO A 891 -45.10 -34.43 40.08
CA PRO A 891 -46.03 -33.40 39.64
C PRO A 891 -47.45 -33.97 39.53
N THR A 892 -48.36 -33.47 40.37
CA THR A 892 -49.81 -33.70 40.21
C THR A 892 -50.40 -32.64 39.28
N MET A 893 -51.53 -32.94 38.64
CA MET A 893 -52.22 -31.96 37.77
C MET A 893 -52.56 -30.65 38.49
N ALA A 894 -52.86 -30.71 39.79
CA ALA A 894 -53.08 -29.52 40.62
C ALA A 894 -51.81 -28.67 40.76
N THR A 895 -50.64 -29.27 41.01
CA THR A 895 -49.37 -28.53 41.10
C THR A 895 -48.93 -27.94 39.76
N VAL A 896 -49.18 -28.64 38.65
CA VAL A 896 -48.89 -28.13 37.30
C VAL A 896 -49.75 -26.88 37.02
N ILE A 897 -51.08 -26.98 37.22
CA ILE A 897 -51.99 -25.84 37.01
C ILE A 897 -51.63 -24.66 37.93
N GLY A 898 -51.28 -24.94 39.20
CA GLY A 898 -50.89 -23.91 40.17
C GLY A 898 -49.61 -23.15 39.76
N ILE A 899 -48.57 -23.85 39.27
CA ILE A 899 -47.32 -23.22 38.84
C ILE A 899 -47.52 -22.40 37.56
N TYR A 900 -48.24 -22.94 36.56
CA TYR A 900 -48.57 -22.17 35.36
C TYR A 900 -49.43 -20.92 35.67
N ALA A 901 -50.40 -21.03 36.59
CA ALA A 901 -51.19 -19.88 37.03
C ALA A 901 -50.33 -18.82 37.74
N ALA A 902 -49.36 -19.24 38.57
CA ALA A 902 -48.40 -18.34 39.22
C ALA A 902 -47.42 -17.67 38.24
N GLY A 903 -47.11 -18.32 37.11
CA GLY A 903 -46.27 -17.75 36.04
C GLY A 903 -46.95 -16.67 35.20
N VAL A 904 -48.29 -16.61 35.14
CA VAL A 904 -49.04 -15.68 34.27
C VAL A 904 -48.62 -14.20 34.42
N PRO A 905 -48.50 -13.60 35.62
CA PRO A 905 -48.10 -12.19 35.75
C PRO A 905 -46.70 -11.93 35.22
N PHE A 906 -45.76 -12.85 35.45
CA PHE A 906 -44.37 -12.78 35.00
C PHE A 906 -44.28 -12.86 33.47
N ASN A 907 -44.97 -13.83 32.88
CA ASN A 907 -45.04 -14.04 31.44
C ASN A 907 -45.72 -12.86 30.73
N LEU A 908 -46.76 -12.27 31.34
CA LEU A 908 -47.42 -11.07 30.83
C LEU A 908 -46.50 -9.84 30.84
N THR A 909 -45.70 -9.65 31.90
CA THR A 909 -44.68 -8.58 31.94
C THR A 909 -43.64 -8.74 30.83
N HIS A 910 -43.11 -9.95 30.63
CA HIS A 910 -42.16 -10.23 29.55
C HIS A 910 -42.77 -10.06 28.15
N ALA A 911 -44.02 -10.45 27.95
CA ALA A 911 -44.75 -10.27 26.70
C ALA A 911 -44.99 -8.78 26.39
N ALA A 912 -45.42 -7.99 27.38
CA ALA A 912 -45.59 -6.55 27.26
C ALA A 912 -44.27 -5.83 26.95
N ALA A 913 -43.17 -6.21 27.62
CA ALA A 913 -41.84 -5.69 27.33
C ALA A 913 -41.41 -6.00 25.89
N THR A 914 -41.59 -7.25 25.45
CA THR A 914 -41.27 -7.67 24.08
C THR A 914 -42.08 -6.87 23.05
N ALA A 915 -43.37 -6.67 23.30
CA ALA A 915 -44.25 -5.88 22.44
C ALA A 915 -43.81 -4.42 22.31
N ILE A 916 -43.49 -3.76 23.44
CA ILE A 916 -43.02 -2.36 23.46
C ILE A 916 -41.68 -2.21 22.74
N PHE A 917 -40.70 -3.09 23.03
CA PHE A 917 -39.41 -3.03 22.36
C PHE A 917 -39.49 -3.36 20.87
N LEU A 918 -40.35 -4.28 20.43
CA LEU A 918 -40.59 -4.49 19.00
C LEU A 918 -41.24 -3.26 18.35
N LEU A 919 -42.20 -2.61 19.00
CA LEU A 919 -42.84 -1.41 18.47
C LEU A 919 -41.83 -0.28 18.24
N LEU A 920 -40.88 -0.09 19.15
CA LEU A 920 -39.84 0.95 19.07
C LEU A 920 -38.67 0.58 18.16
N LEU A 921 -38.13 -0.64 18.27
CA LEU A 921 -36.84 -1.03 17.66
C LEU A 921 -36.96 -1.60 16.26
N THR A 922 -38.11 -2.17 15.86
CA THR A 922 -38.24 -2.91 14.58
C THR A 922 -37.83 -2.06 13.37
N LYS A 923 -38.41 -0.86 13.21
CA LYS A 923 -38.08 0.03 12.08
C LYS A 923 -36.59 0.46 12.05
N PRO A 924 -36.01 1.06 13.10
CA PRO A 924 -34.62 1.52 13.05
C PRO A 924 -33.60 0.38 12.98
N MET A 925 -33.85 -0.76 13.64
CA MET A 925 -32.90 -1.89 13.61
C MET A 925 -32.95 -2.65 12.28
N LEU A 926 -34.13 -2.96 11.72
CA LEU A 926 -34.20 -3.57 10.39
C LEU A 926 -33.62 -2.63 9.33
N GLY A 927 -33.88 -1.31 9.40
CA GLY A 927 -33.27 -0.34 8.50
C GLY A 927 -31.73 -0.32 8.56
N LYS A 928 -31.14 -0.41 9.77
CA LYS A 928 -29.68 -0.53 9.94
C LYS A 928 -29.14 -1.88 9.46
N LEU A 929 -29.80 -2.99 9.82
CA LEU A 929 -29.37 -4.33 9.43
C LEU A 929 -29.42 -4.53 7.92
N ASN A 930 -30.45 -4.02 7.23
CA ASN A 930 -30.54 -4.10 5.77
C ASN A 930 -29.46 -3.24 5.10
N ARG A 931 -29.15 -2.03 5.61
CA ARG A 931 -28.01 -1.23 5.11
C ARG A 931 -26.67 -1.96 5.29
N VAL A 932 -26.48 -2.62 6.44
CA VAL A 932 -25.30 -3.45 6.74
C VAL A 932 -25.25 -4.67 5.80
N ARG A 933 -26.38 -5.33 5.54
CA ARG A 933 -26.54 -6.47 4.65
C ARG A 933 -26.16 -6.13 3.21
N VAL A 934 -26.69 -5.04 2.68
CA VAL A 934 -26.34 -4.49 1.36
C VAL A 934 -24.87 -4.06 1.31
N LYS A 935 -24.40 -3.26 2.27
CA LYS A 935 -23.01 -2.74 2.32
C LYS A 935 -21.95 -3.86 2.34
N TYR A 936 -22.24 -5.01 2.93
CA TYR A 936 -21.31 -6.13 3.01
C TYR A 936 -21.59 -7.30 2.06
N GLY A 937 -22.50 -7.13 1.08
CA GLY A 937 -22.78 -8.13 0.06
C GLY A 937 -23.28 -9.46 0.65
N MET A 938 -24.32 -9.37 1.48
CA MET A 938 -24.95 -10.50 2.20
C MET A 938 -26.36 -10.82 1.65
N GLU A 939 -26.47 -11.06 0.35
CA GLU A 939 -27.71 -11.30 -0.41
C GLU A 939 -27.42 -12.30 -1.56
N VAL A 940 -28.29 -13.22 -2.04
CA VAL A 940 -29.66 -13.64 -1.69
C VAL A 940 -29.72 -15.18 -1.78
N TYR A 941 -30.44 -15.88 -0.90
CA TYR A 941 -30.97 -17.23 -1.16
C TYR A 941 -32.37 -17.38 -0.54
N GLY A 942 -33.36 -16.91 -1.30
CA GLY A 942 -34.79 -17.12 -1.10
C GLY A 942 -35.42 -17.20 -2.48
#